data_AF-A0AA36HEM9-F1
#
_entry.id   AF-A0AA36HEM9-F1
#
_cell.length_a   1.000
_cell.length_b   1.000
_cell.length_c   1.000
_cell.angle_alpha   90.00
_cell.angle_beta   90.00
_cell.angle_gamma   90.00
#
_symmetry.space_group_name_H-M   'P 1'
#
loop_
_entity.id
_entity.type
_entity.pdbx_description
1 polymer ?
#
loop_
_entity_poly.entity_id
_entity_poly.type
_entity_poly.pdbx_seq_one_letter_code
_entity_poly.pdbx_strand_id
1 'polypeptide(L)'
;MVMSQNDIRLGVYSSNVVPHFATLSRSATTSRVINQSPKAFGERTTMNKEDHDRERMRWLLRLEEIETRLADSETLNSDMHQIRAELNKKIVELEKTQRPLIEQNRKINDRNKILQQEVKKLEQKLCHSQDDFLTLKDAHERLVKEHTQLKEKRAYPEKLEELERYRAQVLEYSKCITALRSSGLEKDRRYELLVQKFKRLRRCIKKGDTEEDRQSTVGSDCSAESSISLDTIAEDFETFNADIEINYQALYRENAELQKALQALKVNPGGLEESLLRDQLTCAHTTIAQQQILINNNEEMISQMGQLKTVVASQAERIKQLEQQIEEMDRELCASREAHDLLEFQVLEKEEDSKCLPTPPERLDKCNGTEETAAERCDKCATTDDLAESSSVYRHEKRALSPTEVISLKKSMGELRDALNLKLSQCAVVGHAEDYIGELEDQLASTNQAHKELAEQFEARVKELQTQIEVSYSKQKRKKELQIEVEELRKKLAEVDAVKEELTEEMRTTSKELTKVKCQLQSKENELERERKLAEGLNEQLQRLTESHHAEKDTARQTEEELKKTKELYESSQVALEQLMEEKNQLCEKLDQLNSEYEKLKEDQRPSIRTELERRYEELRYRLNTALDKIHDYELVLESAKKGEDTSFTESLQQDLVQLKEYNAHLERQFQTQTEIIEALKQKLIEQKSFADLIHKLSEQEDVELIEDALSDYIKSVDRETGRLAESIAYIIKTASKIRMVSPIAPLEISTTHHKICPYNSVDSSGKWLSNSSEDISPDSEGNDWSVKRKTLKEVQCGADGLEPRSASTKNA
;
A
#
# COMPACT_ATOMS: atom_id res chain seq x y z
N MET A 1 -37.13 22.12 -9.51
CA MET A 1 -36.78 22.78 -10.78
C MET A 1 -36.07 21.75 -11.63
N VAL A 2 -36.63 21.34 -12.77
CA VAL A 2 -36.19 20.15 -13.53
C VAL A 2 -35.62 20.57 -14.89
N MET A 3 -34.34 20.26 -15.13
CA MET A 3 -33.74 20.09 -16.46
C MET A 3 -32.70 18.97 -16.32
N SER A 4 -33.07 17.73 -16.65
CA SER A 4 -33.02 17.14 -18.01
C SER A 4 -31.58 16.86 -18.46
N GLN A 5 -31.10 15.67 -18.13
CA GLN A 5 -29.87 15.10 -18.68
C GLN A 5 -30.09 14.76 -20.17
N ASN A 6 -29.13 15.09 -21.03
CA ASN A 6 -29.14 14.63 -22.42
C ASN A 6 -28.55 13.23 -22.54
N ASP A 7 -29.39 12.27 -22.91
CA ASP A 7 -28.99 10.91 -23.29
C ASP A 7 -28.14 10.93 -24.57
N ILE A 8 -26.85 10.60 -24.48
CA ILE A 8 -26.06 10.22 -25.65
C ILE A 8 -26.37 8.74 -25.95
N ARG A 9 -27.44 8.51 -26.73
CA ARG A 9 -27.75 7.20 -27.30
C ARG A 9 -26.69 6.81 -28.34
N LEU A 10 -25.79 5.90 -27.98
CA LEU A 10 -24.99 5.16 -28.94
C LEU A 10 -25.90 4.27 -29.81
N GLY A 11 -26.17 4.73 -31.03
CA GLY A 11 -26.97 4.01 -32.00
C GLY A 11 -26.24 2.76 -32.51
N VAL A 12 -26.64 1.59 -32.01
CA VAL A 12 -26.26 0.30 -32.60
C VAL A 12 -26.97 0.15 -33.94
N TYR A 13 -26.29 0.50 -35.04
CA TYR A 13 -26.80 0.23 -36.37
C TYR A 13 -26.59 -1.25 -36.72
N SER A 14 -27.69 -1.99 -36.66
CA SER A 14 -27.78 -3.35 -37.19
C SER A 14 -27.55 -3.33 -38.71
N SER A 15 -26.51 -4.02 -39.17
CA SER A 15 -26.31 -4.31 -40.59
C SER A 15 -27.37 -5.32 -41.06
N ASN A 16 -28.46 -4.81 -41.65
CA ASN A 16 -29.39 -5.57 -42.50
C ASN A 16 -30.42 -4.63 -43.18
N VAL A 17 -29.94 -3.71 -44.03
CA VAL A 17 -30.78 -3.07 -45.06
C VAL A 17 -30.00 -3.04 -46.36
N VAL A 18 -30.40 -3.91 -47.31
CA VAL A 18 -29.92 -3.87 -48.69
C VAL A 18 -30.54 -2.64 -49.36
N PRO A 19 -29.76 -1.68 -49.90
CA PRO A 19 -30.33 -0.62 -50.71
C PRO A 19 -30.71 -1.20 -52.08
N HIS A 20 -32.01 -1.24 -52.37
CA HIS A 20 -32.45 -1.41 -53.75
C HIS A 20 -31.91 -0.25 -54.59
N PHE A 21 -30.97 -0.54 -55.50
CA PHE A 21 -30.61 0.41 -56.55
C PHE A 21 -31.81 0.59 -57.47
N ALA A 22 -32.53 1.68 -57.30
CA ALA A 22 -33.57 2.11 -58.21
C ALA A 22 -32.95 2.39 -59.59
N THR A 23 -33.47 1.73 -60.62
CA THR A 23 -33.16 2.02 -62.01
C THR A 23 -33.61 3.44 -62.35
N LEU A 24 -32.66 4.35 -62.52
CA LEU A 24 -32.94 5.72 -62.97
C LEU A 24 -33.32 5.72 -64.46
N SER A 25 -34.60 5.50 -64.72
CA SER A 25 -35.23 5.66 -66.04
C SER A 25 -35.12 7.11 -66.52
N ARG A 26 -34.08 7.43 -67.31
CA ARG A 26 -34.03 8.68 -68.09
C ARG A 26 -34.92 8.57 -69.33
N SER A 27 -36.22 8.74 -69.11
CA SER A 27 -37.21 9.01 -70.15
C SER A 27 -37.71 10.45 -69.99
N ALA A 28 -37.01 11.39 -70.64
CA ALA A 28 -37.40 12.80 -70.71
C ALA A 28 -37.54 13.22 -72.18
N THR A 29 -38.40 12.51 -72.92
CA THR A 29 -38.73 12.83 -74.30
C THR A 29 -39.57 14.11 -74.31
N THR A 30 -38.99 15.25 -74.69
CA THR A 30 -39.74 16.49 -74.91
C THR A 30 -40.71 16.31 -76.08
N SER A 31 -41.97 16.02 -75.76
CA SER A 31 -43.07 16.00 -76.70
C SER A 31 -43.28 17.39 -77.29
N ARG A 32 -42.84 17.60 -78.53
CA ARG A 32 -43.26 18.72 -79.36
C ARG A 32 -44.35 18.23 -80.29
N VAL A 33 -45.61 18.51 -79.93
CA VAL A 33 -46.78 18.17 -80.76
C VAL A 33 -46.66 18.91 -82.10
N ILE A 34 -46.34 18.15 -83.16
CA ILE A 34 -46.47 18.61 -84.54
C ILE A 34 -47.65 17.85 -85.15
N ASN A 35 -48.77 18.55 -85.32
CA ASN A 35 -49.91 18.06 -86.07
C ASN A 35 -49.53 17.91 -87.56
N GLN A 36 -49.23 16.70 -88.01
CA GLN A 36 -49.29 16.35 -89.43
C GLN A 36 -50.02 15.01 -89.64
N SER A 37 -50.79 14.97 -90.72
CA SER A 37 -51.84 13.98 -91.00
C SER A 37 -51.33 12.54 -91.22
N PRO A 38 -52.15 11.51 -90.93
CA PRO A 38 -51.83 10.14 -91.30
C PRO A 38 -51.86 9.98 -92.83
N LYS A 39 -50.70 9.89 -93.48
CA LYS A 39 -50.57 9.41 -94.87
C LYS A 39 -50.10 7.96 -94.88
N ALA A 40 -51.03 7.11 -95.32
CA ALA A 40 -50.90 5.72 -95.76
C ALA A 40 -49.51 5.06 -95.73
N PHE A 41 -49.40 4.02 -94.90
CA PHE A 41 -48.55 2.87 -95.18
C PHE A 41 -49.09 2.19 -96.45
N GLY A 42 -48.43 2.32 -97.61
CA GLY A 42 -49.04 1.78 -98.84
C GLY A 42 -48.41 2.09 -100.18
N GLU A 43 -47.08 2.29 -100.29
CA GLU A 43 -46.44 2.38 -101.60
C GLU A 43 -45.14 1.55 -101.61
N ARG A 44 -45.11 0.48 -102.42
CA ARG A 44 -43.88 -0.29 -102.67
C ARG A 44 -43.03 0.47 -103.68
N THR A 45 -42.23 1.42 -103.21
CA THR A 45 -41.17 2.02 -104.01
C THR A 45 -40.14 0.94 -104.33
N THR A 46 -40.09 0.49 -105.58
CA THR A 46 -39.08 -0.47 -106.05
C THR A 46 -37.74 0.25 -106.16
N MET A 47 -36.99 0.27 -105.06
CA MET A 47 -35.65 0.86 -104.99
C MET A 47 -34.70 0.17 -105.99
N ASN A 48 -33.89 0.95 -106.69
CA ASN A 48 -32.93 0.40 -107.66
C ASN A 48 -31.82 -0.38 -106.91
N LYS A 49 -31.11 -1.27 -107.61
CA LYS A 49 -30.10 -2.14 -106.97
C LYS A 49 -28.96 -1.34 -106.30
N GLU A 50 -28.48 -0.28 -106.93
CA GLU A 50 -27.39 0.57 -106.42
C GLU A 50 -27.84 1.38 -105.20
N ASP A 51 -29.09 1.87 -105.18
CA ASP A 51 -29.68 2.49 -104.00
C ASP A 51 -29.83 1.48 -102.85
N HIS A 52 -30.21 0.24 -103.18
CA HIS A 52 -30.32 -0.85 -102.21
C HIS A 52 -28.97 -1.28 -101.64
N ASP A 53 -27.91 -1.29 -102.46
CA ASP A 53 -26.55 -1.56 -102.02
C ASP A 53 -25.98 -0.38 -101.21
N ARG A 54 -26.29 0.87 -101.57
CA ARG A 54 -25.92 2.07 -100.76
C ARG A 54 -26.58 2.08 -99.39
N GLU A 55 -27.89 1.82 -99.32
CA GLU A 55 -28.61 1.76 -98.05
C GLU A 55 -28.13 0.56 -97.22
N ARG A 56 -27.87 -0.59 -97.84
CA ARG A 56 -27.25 -1.75 -97.18
C ARG A 56 -25.88 -1.40 -96.57
N MET A 57 -25.00 -0.71 -97.31
CA MET A 57 -23.69 -0.28 -96.78
C MET A 57 -23.84 0.74 -95.63
N ARG A 58 -24.82 1.65 -95.70
CA ARG A 58 -25.16 2.56 -94.58
C ARG A 58 -25.59 1.79 -93.33
N TRP A 59 -26.42 0.76 -93.48
CA TRP A 59 -26.84 -0.09 -92.35
C TRP A 59 -25.69 -0.94 -91.80
N LEU A 60 -24.80 -1.44 -92.65
CA LEU A 60 -23.58 -2.15 -92.21
C LEU A 60 -22.66 -1.24 -91.39
N LEU A 61 -22.37 -0.02 -91.87
CA LEU A 61 -21.55 0.95 -91.12
C LEU A 61 -22.18 1.37 -89.79
N ARG A 62 -23.51 1.54 -89.73
CA ARG A 62 -24.23 1.78 -88.47
C ARG A 62 -24.19 0.59 -87.52
N LEU A 63 -24.21 -0.62 -88.05
CA LEU A 63 -24.15 -1.85 -87.25
C LEU A 63 -22.73 -2.01 -86.67
N GLU A 64 -21.69 -1.75 -87.46
CA GLU A 64 -20.29 -1.70 -87.02
C GLU A 64 -20.04 -0.58 -85.97
N GLU A 65 -20.66 0.60 -86.12
CA GLU A 65 -20.64 1.67 -85.10
C GLU A 65 -21.34 1.22 -83.78
N ILE A 66 -22.41 0.44 -83.87
CA ILE A 66 -23.11 -0.09 -82.70
C ILE A 66 -22.30 -1.22 -82.04
N GLU A 67 -21.67 -2.10 -82.83
CA GLU A 67 -20.81 -3.19 -82.34
C GLU A 67 -19.56 -2.66 -81.63
N THR A 68 -18.88 -1.65 -82.21
CA THR A 68 -17.73 -0.99 -81.58
C THR A 68 -18.14 -0.30 -80.27
N ARG A 69 -19.25 0.44 -80.26
CA ARG A 69 -19.78 1.05 -79.02
C ARG A 69 -20.25 0.03 -77.99
N LEU A 70 -20.68 -1.16 -78.40
CA LEU A 70 -21.01 -2.26 -77.49
C LEU A 70 -19.73 -2.83 -76.86
N ALA A 71 -18.69 -3.08 -77.66
CA ALA A 71 -17.38 -3.52 -77.16
C ALA A 71 -16.76 -2.51 -76.19
N ASP A 72 -16.81 -1.21 -76.49
CA ASP A 72 -16.39 -0.13 -75.57
C ASP A 72 -17.20 -0.10 -74.27
N SER A 73 -18.49 -0.46 -74.34
CA SER A 73 -19.34 -0.58 -73.14
C SER A 73 -19.05 -1.85 -72.34
N GLU A 74 -18.58 -2.92 -72.98
CA GLU A 74 -18.19 -4.17 -72.33
C GLU A 74 -16.83 -4.03 -71.61
N THR A 75 -15.85 -3.37 -72.24
CA THR A 75 -14.55 -3.05 -71.61
C THR A 75 -14.73 -2.14 -70.40
N LEU A 76 -15.47 -1.03 -70.53
CA LEU A 76 -15.78 -0.14 -69.41
C LEU A 76 -16.51 -0.87 -68.26
N ASN A 77 -17.39 -1.81 -68.58
CA ASN A 77 -18.08 -2.62 -67.58
C ASN A 77 -17.12 -3.59 -66.87
N SER A 78 -16.17 -4.19 -67.60
CA SER A 78 -15.08 -5.01 -67.03
C SER A 78 -14.21 -4.20 -66.08
N ASP A 79 -13.77 -3.02 -66.48
CA ASP A 79 -12.96 -2.11 -65.66
C ASP A 79 -13.71 -1.71 -64.37
N MET A 80 -15.01 -1.41 -64.47
CA MET A 80 -15.84 -1.14 -63.29
C MET A 80 -15.93 -2.34 -62.33
N HIS A 81 -15.96 -3.58 -62.85
CA HIS A 81 -15.93 -4.79 -62.01
C HIS A 81 -14.57 -4.97 -61.33
N GLN A 82 -13.46 -4.69 -62.03
CA GLN A 82 -12.12 -4.72 -61.44
C GLN A 82 -11.98 -3.67 -60.32
N ILE A 83 -12.34 -2.41 -60.59
CA ILE A 83 -12.30 -1.33 -59.59
C ILE A 83 -13.14 -1.70 -58.36
N ARG A 84 -14.32 -2.30 -58.55
CA ARG A 84 -15.16 -2.78 -57.44
C ARG A 84 -14.48 -3.89 -56.64
N ALA A 85 -13.79 -4.83 -57.29
CA ALA A 85 -13.05 -5.89 -56.62
C ALA A 85 -11.86 -5.34 -55.82
N GLU A 86 -11.10 -4.39 -56.37
CA GLU A 86 -9.98 -3.72 -55.71
C GLU A 86 -10.43 -2.89 -54.50
N LEU A 87 -11.53 -2.14 -54.62
CA LEU A 87 -12.13 -1.40 -53.50
C LEU A 87 -12.61 -2.35 -52.39
N ASN A 88 -13.30 -3.44 -52.73
CA ASN A 88 -13.72 -4.45 -51.75
C ASN A 88 -12.51 -5.09 -51.04
N LYS A 89 -11.44 -5.40 -51.76
CA LYS A 89 -10.19 -5.89 -51.17
C LYS A 89 -9.61 -4.88 -50.18
N LYS A 90 -9.54 -3.60 -50.56
CA LYS A 90 -9.04 -2.50 -49.72
C LYS A 90 -9.90 -2.28 -48.46
N ILE A 91 -11.23 -2.44 -48.56
CA ILE A 91 -12.14 -2.41 -47.39
C ILE A 91 -11.81 -3.55 -46.42
N VAL A 92 -11.65 -4.78 -46.91
CA VAL A 92 -11.30 -5.94 -46.06
C VAL A 92 -9.92 -5.79 -45.42
N GLU A 93 -8.94 -5.23 -46.13
CA GLU A 93 -7.62 -4.91 -45.59
C GLU A 93 -7.69 -3.84 -44.49
N LEU A 94 -8.46 -2.77 -44.70
CA LEU A 94 -8.70 -1.74 -43.68
C LEU A 94 -9.40 -2.31 -42.44
N GLU A 95 -10.48 -3.09 -42.59
CA GLU A 95 -11.13 -3.78 -41.48
C GLU A 95 -10.16 -4.68 -40.71
N LYS A 96 -9.30 -5.43 -41.41
CA LYS A 96 -8.28 -6.30 -40.79
C LYS A 96 -7.28 -5.50 -39.96
N THR A 97 -6.89 -4.30 -40.40
CA THR A 97 -6.02 -3.39 -39.61
C THR A 97 -6.76 -2.70 -38.46
N GLN A 98 -8.05 -2.41 -38.61
CA GLN A 98 -8.83 -1.68 -37.60
C GLN A 98 -9.26 -2.56 -36.41
N ARG A 99 -9.58 -3.85 -36.65
CA ARG A 99 -9.97 -4.80 -35.59
C ARG A 99 -9.00 -4.88 -34.39
N PRO A 100 -7.66 -5.06 -34.57
CA PRO A 100 -6.73 -5.09 -33.44
C PRO A 100 -6.65 -3.75 -32.70
N LEU A 101 -6.80 -2.62 -33.39
CA LEU A 101 -6.83 -1.29 -32.76
C LEU A 101 -8.10 -1.09 -31.90
N ILE A 102 -9.26 -1.56 -32.37
CA ILE A 102 -10.51 -1.57 -31.60
C ILE A 102 -10.35 -2.43 -30.33
N GLU A 103 -9.76 -3.62 -30.45
CA GLU A 103 -9.53 -4.51 -29.31
C GLU A 103 -8.48 -3.96 -28.32
N GLN A 104 -7.44 -3.27 -28.82
CA GLN A 104 -6.49 -2.56 -27.97
C GLN A 104 -7.17 -1.41 -27.20
N ASN A 105 -7.99 -0.59 -27.88
CA ASN A 105 -8.76 0.47 -27.25
C ASN A 105 -9.76 -0.07 -26.22
N ARG A 106 -10.38 -1.24 -26.48
CA ARG A 106 -11.23 -1.94 -25.51
C ARG A 106 -10.46 -2.30 -24.24
N LYS A 107 -9.28 -2.92 -24.38
CA LYS A 107 -8.40 -3.28 -23.25
C LYS A 107 -7.92 -2.06 -22.47
N ILE A 108 -7.60 -0.96 -23.14
CA ILE A 108 -7.25 0.32 -22.49
C ILE A 108 -8.44 0.87 -21.72
N ASN A 109 -9.64 0.87 -22.29
CA ASN A 109 -10.86 1.31 -21.59
C ASN A 109 -11.20 0.45 -20.37
N ASP A 110 -11.01 -0.87 -20.43
CA ASP A 110 -11.24 -1.74 -19.29
C ASP A 110 -10.17 -1.56 -18.19
N ARG A 111 -8.90 -1.30 -18.55
CA ARG A 111 -7.87 -0.84 -17.58
C ARG A 111 -8.22 0.50 -16.94
N ASN A 112 -8.69 1.47 -17.72
CA ASN A 112 -9.11 2.78 -17.21
C ASN A 112 -10.27 2.67 -16.21
N LYS A 113 -11.21 1.74 -16.41
CA LYS A 113 -12.29 1.47 -15.44
C LYS A 113 -11.74 0.92 -14.12
N ILE A 114 -10.76 0.03 -14.16
CA ILE A 114 -10.11 -0.52 -12.95
C ILE A 114 -9.39 0.60 -12.20
N LEU A 115 -8.57 1.39 -12.89
CA LEU A 115 -7.87 2.54 -12.29
C LEU A 115 -8.85 3.56 -11.69
N GLN A 116 -9.97 3.85 -12.34
CA GLN A 116 -11.03 4.71 -11.78
C GLN A 116 -11.70 4.13 -10.53
N GLN A 117 -11.79 2.80 -10.39
CA GLN A 117 -12.27 2.16 -9.16
C GLN A 117 -11.24 2.20 -8.05
N GLU A 118 -9.95 2.05 -8.37
CA GLU A 118 -8.84 2.18 -7.41
C GLU A 118 -8.69 3.61 -6.90
N VAL A 119 -8.76 4.61 -7.78
CA VAL A 119 -8.78 6.04 -7.39
C VAL A 119 -9.94 6.32 -6.42
N LYS A 120 -11.16 5.90 -6.74
CA LYS A 120 -12.31 6.06 -5.83
C LYS A 120 -12.12 5.37 -4.47
N LYS A 121 -11.46 4.22 -4.44
CA LYS A 121 -11.14 3.50 -3.20
C LYS A 121 -10.07 4.23 -2.38
N LEU A 122 -9.12 4.90 -3.02
CA LEU A 122 -8.11 5.74 -2.37
C LEU A 122 -8.72 7.06 -1.88
N GLU A 123 -9.55 7.73 -2.67
CA GLU A 123 -10.34 8.91 -2.27
C GLU A 123 -11.21 8.60 -1.04
N GLN A 124 -11.89 7.45 -1.04
CA GLN A 124 -12.68 7.01 0.11
C GLN A 124 -11.80 6.80 1.35
N LYS A 125 -10.64 6.14 1.22
CA LYS A 125 -9.70 5.96 2.35
C LYS A 125 -9.16 7.29 2.87
N LEU A 126 -8.84 8.23 1.98
CA LEU A 126 -8.37 9.58 2.35
C LEU A 126 -9.44 10.32 3.15
N CYS A 127 -10.71 10.25 2.73
CA CYS A 127 -11.84 10.82 3.45
C CYS A 127 -11.95 10.27 4.88
N HIS A 128 -11.93 8.94 5.07
CA HIS A 128 -11.95 8.33 6.41
C HIS A 128 -10.74 8.77 7.25
N SER A 129 -9.54 8.83 6.65
CA SER A 129 -8.33 9.30 7.35
C SER A 129 -8.39 10.78 7.75
N GLN A 130 -9.15 11.61 7.02
CA GLN A 130 -9.40 13.01 7.36
C GLN A 130 -10.39 13.12 8.53
N ASP A 131 -11.45 12.31 8.53
CA ASP A 131 -12.42 12.22 9.64
C ASP A 131 -11.77 11.68 10.94
N ASP A 132 -10.91 10.67 10.83
CA ASP A 132 -10.12 10.13 11.94
C ASP A 132 -9.16 11.19 12.51
N PHE A 133 -8.49 11.96 11.64
CA PHE A 133 -7.61 13.05 12.07
C PHE A 133 -8.38 14.18 12.75
N LEU A 134 -9.57 14.53 12.25
CA LEU A 134 -10.46 15.51 12.87
C LEU A 134 -10.91 15.05 14.27
N THR A 135 -11.32 13.79 14.39
CA THR A 135 -11.71 13.15 15.65
C THR A 135 -10.56 13.12 16.66
N LEU A 136 -9.34 12.81 16.20
CA LEU A 136 -8.13 12.83 17.03
C LEU A 136 -7.78 14.24 17.50
N LYS A 137 -7.93 15.25 16.63
CA LYS A 137 -7.75 16.67 16.98
C LYS A 137 -8.73 17.09 18.07
N ASP A 138 -10.01 16.76 17.93
CA ASP A 138 -11.04 17.08 18.93
C ASP A 138 -10.84 16.35 20.27
N ALA A 139 -10.29 15.13 20.23
CA ALA A 139 -9.85 14.42 21.44
C ALA A 139 -8.64 15.10 22.10
N HIS A 140 -7.66 15.55 21.31
CA HIS A 140 -6.50 16.28 21.81
C HIS A 140 -6.88 17.64 22.42
N GLU A 141 -7.74 18.42 21.76
CA GLU A 141 -8.24 19.69 22.30
C GLU A 141 -8.99 19.51 23.63
N ARG A 142 -9.75 18.42 23.79
CA ARG A 142 -10.38 18.07 25.07
C ARG A 142 -9.35 17.74 26.15
N LEU A 143 -8.36 16.89 25.86
CA LEU A 143 -7.27 16.56 26.79
C LEU A 143 -6.45 17.79 27.22
N VAL A 144 -6.19 18.73 26.30
CA VAL A 144 -5.50 19.99 26.62
C VAL A 144 -6.34 20.86 27.57
N LYS A 145 -7.67 20.94 27.37
CA LYS A 145 -8.59 21.64 28.28
C LYS A 145 -8.62 20.97 29.66
N GLU A 146 -8.74 19.66 29.73
CA GLU A 146 -8.71 18.90 31.00
C GLU A 146 -7.37 19.05 31.74
N HIS A 147 -6.25 18.94 31.03
CA HIS A 147 -4.92 19.16 31.61
C HIS A 147 -4.76 20.58 32.16
N THR A 148 -5.32 21.59 31.48
CA THR A 148 -5.32 22.98 31.96
C THR A 148 -6.14 23.12 33.25
N GLN A 149 -7.36 22.58 33.29
CA GLN A 149 -8.18 22.56 34.51
C GLN A 149 -7.53 21.77 35.66
N LEU A 150 -6.81 20.68 35.37
CA LEU A 150 -6.06 19.92 36.36
C LEU A 150 -4.83 20.69 36.86
N LYS A 151 -4.20 21.51 36.02
CA LYS A 151 -3.10 22.41 36.42
C LYS A 151 -3.60 23.51 37.36
N GLU A 152 -4.76 24.10 37.06
CA GLU A 152 -5.47 25.04 37.94
C GLU A 152 -5.83 24.38 39.28
N LYS A 153 -6.48 23.20 39.26
CA LYS A 153 -6.85 22.46 40.48
C LYS A 153 -5.65 21.94 41.28
N ARG A 154 -4.51 21.64 40.65
CA ARG A 154 -3.27 21.20 41.33
C ARG A 154 -2.62 22.37 42.08
N ALA A 155 -2.76 23.59 41.58
CA ALA A 155 -2.42 24.80 42.31
C ALA A 155 -3.55 25.16 43.29
N TYR A 156 -3.75 24.38 44.37
CA TYR A 156 -4.70 24.69 45.45
C TYR A 156 -4.33 26.05 46.10
N PRO A 157 -5.02 27.16 45.76
CA PRO A 157 -4.57 28.49 46.19
C PRO A 157 -4.77 28.63 47.70
N GLU A 158 -5.93 28.16 48.18
CA GLU A 158 -6.31 28.11 49.59
C GLU A 158 -5.27 27.41 50.47
N LYS A 159 -4.66 26.30 50.02
CA LYS A 159 -3.62 25.58 50.77
C LYS A 159 -2.26 26.28 50.74
N LEU A 160 -1.96 27.02 49.68
CA LEU A 160 -0.77 27.88 49.62
C LEU A 160 -0.96 29.10 50.54
N GLU A 161 -2.13 29.72 50.56
CA GLU A 161 -2.49 30.79 51.50
C GLU A 161 -2.56 30.31 52.95
N GLU A 162 -2.97 29.06 53.22
CA GLU A 162 -2.92 28.47 54.56
C GLU A 162 -1.46 28.23 54.99
N LEU A 163 -0.60 27.74 54.09
CA LEU A 163 0.86 27.66 54.32
C LEU A 163 1.50 29.03 54.55
N GLU A 164 1.07 30.06 53.82
CA GLU A 164 1.52 31.44 54.01
C GLU A 164 1.11 31.98 55.40
N ARG A 165 -0.13 31.69 55.83
CA ARG A 165 -0.61 31.98 57.19
C ARG A 165 0.20 31.25 58.27
N TYR A 166 0.50 29.96 58.11
CA TYR A 166 1.35 29.24 59.06
C TYR A 166 2.80 29.77 59.08
N ARG A 167 3.37 30.16 57.94
CA ARG A 167 4.69 30.81 57.88
C ARG A 167 4.71 32.14 58.64
N ALA A 168 3.69 32.97 58.45
CA ALA A 168 3.53 34.23 59.18
C ALA A 168 3.40 33.98 60.70
N GLN A 169 2.62 32.97 61.11
CA GLN A 169 2.48 32.61 62.53
C GLN A 169 3.79 32.11 63.15
N VAL A 170 4.57 31.29 62.44
CA VAL A 170 5.91 30.85 62.86
C VAL A 170 6.88 32.02 62.99
N LEU A 171 6.80 33.01 62.08
CA LEU A 171 7.56 34.25 62.17
C LEU A 171 7.21 35.07 63.42
N GLU A 172 5.92 35.21 63.77
CA GLU A 172 5.50 35.87 65.01
C GLU A 172 5.96 35.12 66.27
N TYR A 173 5.85 33.80 66.32
CA TYR A 173 6.39 33.03 67.43
C TYR A 173 7.92 33.16 67.54
N SER A 174 8.64 33.24 66.42
CA SER A 174 10.08 33.48 66.39
C SER A 174 10.46 34.87 66.95
N LYS A 175 9.69 35.92 66.62
CA LYS A 175 9.83 37.26 67.22
C LYS A 175 9.61 37.21 68.73
N CYS A 176 8.53 36.56 69.19
CA CYS A 176 8.22 36.39 70.62
C CYS A 176 9.33 35.63 71.36
N ILE A 177 9.86 34.54 70.81
CA ILE A 177 11.01 33.80 71.38
C ILE A 177 12.25 34.69 71.46
N THR A 178 12.50 35.51 70.44
CA THR A 178 13.63 36.43 70.42
C THR A 178 13.49 37.52 71.49
N ALA A 179 12.30 38.09 71.67
CA ALA A 179 12.00 39.05 72.73
C ALA A 179 12.10 38.45 74.15
N LEU A 180 11.69 37.18 74.32
CA LEU A 180 11.87 36.46 75.58
C LEU A 180 13.36 36.20 75.88
N ARG A 181 14.17 35.87 74.88
CA ARG A 181 15.62 35.69 75.02
C ARG A 181 16.33 37.01 75.36
N SER A 182 15.99 38.11 74.71
CA SER A 182 16.57 39.43 75.04
C SER A 182 16.16 39.91 76.43
N SER A 183 14.91 39.65 76.84
CA SER A 183 14.44 39.87 78.22
C SER A 183 15.19 39.02 79.26
N GLY A 184 15.53 37.77 78.92
CA GLY A 184 16.40 36.91 79.72
C GLY A 184 17.80 37.51 79.90
N LEU A 185 18.47 37.85 78.79
CA LEU A 185 19.80 38.47 78.81
C LEU A 185 19.83 39.81 79.57
N GLU A 186 18.76 40.60 79.51
CA GLU A 186 18.63 41.85 80.28
C GLU A 186 18.43 41.58 81.79
N LYS A 187 17.74 40.50 82.18
CA LYS A 187 17.70 40.05 83.59
C LYS A 187 19.08 39.60 84.06
N ASP A 188 19.81 38.84 83.26
CA ASP A 188 21.16 38.39 83.59
C ASP A 188 22.12 39.58 83.73
N ARG A 189 22.04 40.57 82.81
CA ARG A 189 22.80 41.82 82.90
C ARG A 189 22.50 42.63 84.16
N ARG A 190 21.22 42.69 84.57
CA ARG A 190 20.81 43.32 85.86
C ARG A 190 21.36 42.53 87.05
N TYR A 191 21.36 41.21 86.99
CA TYR A 191 21.94 40.36 88.02
C TYR A 191 23.46 40.53 88.13
N GLU A 192 24.18 40.59 87.00
CA GLU A 192 25.61 40.90 86.98
C GLU A 192 25.91 42.29 87.56
N LEU A 193 25.13 43.32 87.21
CA LEU A 193 25.25 44.66 87.78
C LEU A 193 25.00 44.66 89.29
N LEU A 194 24.03 43.87 89.77
CA LEU A 194 23.77 43.68 91.21
C LEU A 194 24.94 42.96 91.89
N VAL A 195 25.48 41.90 91.29
CA VAL A 195 26.68 41.19 91.77
C VAL A 195 27.91 42.11 91.76
N GLN A 196 28.06 42.99 90.77
CA GLN A 196 29.11 44.01 90.76
C GLN A 196 28.93 45.03 91.88
N LYS A 197 27.69 45.52 92.13
CA LYS A 197 27.38 46.39 93.28
C LYS A 197 27.70 45.69 94.60
N PHE A 198 27.31 44.43 94.80
CA PHE A 198 27.69 43.65 95.97
C PHE A 198 29.22 43.45 96.08
N LYS A 199 29.94 43.19 94.98
CA LYS A 199 31.41 43.14 94.96
C LYS A 199 32.08 44.51 95.21
N ARG A 200 31.39 45.64 94.99
CA ARG A 200 31.84 46.98 95.41
C ARG A 200 31.57 47.18 96.91
N LEU A 201 30.36 46.93 97.40
CA LEU A 201 30.03 46.98 98.83
C LEU A 201 30.97 46.10 99.67
N ARG A 202 31.27 44.85 99.25
CA ARG A 202 32.23 43.98 99.95
C ARG A 202 33.66 44.53 99.98
N ARG A 203 34.04 45.40 99.03
CA ARG A 203 35.33 46.10 99.02
C ARG A 203 35.29 47.34 99.92
N CYS A 204 34.19 48.08 99.93
CA CYS A 204 33.96 49.18 100.88
C CYS A 204 33.95 48.68 102.34
N ILE A 205 33.33 47.55 102.65
CA ILE A 205 33.33 46.96 104.01
C ILE A 205 34.74 46.46 104.44
N LYS A 206 35.67 46.23 103.49
CA LYS A 206 37.05 45.79 103.77
C LYS A 206 38.08 46.91 103.83
N LYS A 207 37.67 48.17 103.72
CA LYS A 207 38.46 49.34 104.08
C LYS A 207 37.60 50.23 104.98
N GLY A 208 37.91 50.27 106.26
CA GLY A 208 37.45 51.39 107.08
C GLY A 208 38.10 52.65 106.54
N ASP A 209 37.30 53.55 105.99
CA ASP A 209 37.26 54.96 106.38
C ASP A 209 36.07 55.68 105.72
N THR A 210 35.36 56.42 106.57
CA THR A 210 34.57 57.64 106.39
C THR A 210 34.21 58.18 104.99
N GLU A 211 32.95 58.64 104.88
CA GLU A 211 32.44 59.72 103.99
C GLU A 211 32.67 59.54 102.46
N GLU A 212 31.69 59.51 101.56
CA GLU A 212 30.53 60.40 101.43
C GLU A 212 29.34 59.68 100.79
N ASP A 213 28.16 59.96 101.33
CA ASP A 213 26.87 59.61 100.75
C ASP A 213 26.29 60.84 100.02
N ARG A 214 26.21 60.84 98.68
CA ARG A 214 25.35 61.79 97.92
C ARG A 214 25.25 61.53 96.41
N GLN A 215 24.09 61.96 95.89
CA GLN A 215 23.71 62.22 94.47
C GLN A 215 23.43 61.00 93.56
N SER A 216 22.15 60.63 93.52
CA SER A 216 21.48 60.12 92.32
C SER A 216 20.07 60.71 92.25
N THR A 217 19.77 61.48 91.20
CA THR A 217 18.47 62.16 91.01
C THR A 217 18.19 62.45 89.53
N VAL A 218 16.97 62.09 89.08
CA VAL A 218 16.22 62.63 87.90
C VAL A 218 16.79 62.30 86.50
N GLY A 219 16.00 62.07 85.43
CA GLY A 219 14.54 61.96 85.21
C GLY A 219 14.25 60.94 84.09
N SER A 220 13.04 60.45 83.74
CA SER A 220 11.66 60.98 83.71
C SER A 220 11.19 61.33 82.28
N ASP A 221 9.88 61.16 82.05
CA ASP A 221 9.03 61.65 80.94
C ASP A 221 8.91 60.74 79.68
N CYS A 222 7.75 60.65 78.99
CA CYS A 222 6.34 60.59 79.42
C CYS A 222 5.47 60.08 78.24
N SER A 223 4.18 59.78 78.46
CA SER A 223 3.27 59.19 77.44
C SER A 223 1.95 59.98 77.30
N ALA A 224 1.59 60.38 76.08
CA ALA A 224 0.31 60.95 75.59
C ALA A 224 0.45 61.14 74.04
N GLU A 225 -0.55 61.21 73.13
CA GLU A 225 -2.02 61.01 73.12
C GLU A 225 -2.44 60.36 71.77
N SER A 226 -3.68 59.86 71.63
CA SER A 226 -4.46 59.89 70.37
C SER A 226 -5.94 59.65 70.65
N SER A 227 -6.84 60.46 70.08
CA SER A 227 -8.30 60.37 70.26
C SER A 227 -9.03 60.52 68.93
N ILE A 228 -10.09 59.73 68.73
CA ILE A 228 -10.94 59.73 67.52
C ILE A 228 -12.35 60.15 67.95
N SER A 229 -12.97 61.08 67.20
CA SER A 229 -14.30 61.64 67.45
C SER A 229 -15.44 60.71 67.03
N LEU A 230 -16.57 60.78 67.73
CA LEU A 230 -17.71 59.87 67.60
C LEU A 230 -18.76 60.27 66.54
N ASP A 231 -18.64 61.43 65.89
CA ASP A 231 -19.68 61.97 65.00
C ASP A 231 -19.76 61.28 63.62
N THR A 232 -18.72 60.57 63.17
CA THR A 232 -18.71 59.87 61.86
C THR A 232 -19.59 58.62 61.80
N ILE A 233 -20.04 58.08 62.94
CA ILE A 233 -20.77 56.80 62.96
C ILE A 233 -22.22 56.95 62.48
N ALA A 234 -22.82 58.15 62.56
CA ALA A 234 -24.23 58.35 62.23
C ALA A 234 -24.52 58.28 60.71
N GLU A 235 -23.64 58.85 59.87
CA GLU A 235 -23.85 58.92 58.41
C GLU A 235 -23.66 57.54 57.72
N ASP A 236 -22.85 56.66 58.30
CA ASP A 236 -22.65 55.28 57.83
C ASP A 236 -23.90 54.38 58.00
N PHE A 237 -24.83 54.72 58.92
CA PHE A 237 -26.06 53.94 59.12
C PHE A 237 -27.19 54.28 58.13
N GLU A 238 -27.25 55.51 57.61
CA GLU A 238 -28.27 55.88 56.61
C GLU A 238 -27.94 55.29 55.23
N THR A 239 -26.67 55.29 54.85
CA THR A 239 -26.18 54.65 53.61
C THR A 239 -26.38 53.13 53.63
N PHE A 240 -26.08 52.46 54.75
CA PHE A 240 -26.29 51.02 54.91
C PHE A 240 -27.76 50.58 54.75
N ASN A 241 -28.72 51.39 55.23
CA ASN A 241 -30.15 51.09 55.05
C ASN A 241 -30.60 51.22 53.59
N ALA A 242 -30.08 52.20 52.84
CA ALA A 242 -30.38 52.35 51.42
C ALA A 242 -29.86 51.16 50.58
N ASP A 243 -28.64 50.69 50.86
CA ASP A 243 -28.07 49.52 50.17
C ASP A 243 -28.84 48.22 50.47
N ILE A 244 -29.36 48.06 51.69
CA ILE A 244 -30.25 46.94 52.03
C ILE A 244 -31.54 46.99 51.19
N GLU A 245 -32.18 48.15 51.07
CA GLU A 245 -33.44 48.28 50.32
C GLU A 245 -33.24 48.06 48.82
N ILE A 246 -32.13 48.52 48.24
CA ILE A 246 -31.74 48.24 46.85
C ILE A 246 -31.54 46.72 46.63
N ASN A 247 -30.85 46.04 47.54
CA ASN A 247 -30.64 44.59 47.46
C ASN A 247 -31.95 43.79 47.57
N TYR A 248 -32.88 44.20 48.44
CA TYR A 248 -34.21 43.59 48.49
C TYR A 248 -34.98 43.77 47.19
N GLN A 249 -34.95 44.96 46.57
CA GLN A 249 -35.59 45.18 45.27
C GLN A 249 -34.96 44.37 44.13
N ALA A 250 -33.66 44.11 44.17
CA ALA A 250 -32.98 43.23 43.21
C ALA A 250 -33.45 41.77 43.36
N LEU A 251 -33.46 41.24 44.58
CA LEU A 251 -33.95 39.89 44.90
C LEU A 251 -35.42 39.67 44.49
N TYR A 252 -36.28 40.67 44.64
CA TYR A 252 -37.68 40.57 44.18
C TYR A 252 -37.80 40.45 42.65
N ARG A 253 -36.92 41.10 41.87
CA ARG A 253 -36.91 40.96 40.40
C ARG A 253 -36.39 39.59 39.99
N GLU A 254 -35.27 39.15 40.57
CA GLU A 254 -34.67 37.84 40.29
C GLU A 254 -35.65 36.70 40.62
N ASN A 255 -36.37 36.78 41.75
CA ASN A 255 -37.37 35.79 42.12
C ASN A 255 -38.58 35.78 41.14
N ALA A 256 -38.98 36.95 40.62
CA ALA A 256 -40.02 37.02 39.58
C ALA A 256 -39.56 36.42 38.24
N GLU A 257 -38.28 36.59 37.88
CA GLU A 257 -37.68 35.97 36.68
C GLU A 257 -37.54 34.45 36.84
N LEU A 258 -37.10 33.97 38.02
CA LEU A 258 -37.06 32.56 38.36
C LEU A 258 -38.44 31.91 38.34
N GLN A 259 -39.48 32.59 38.85
CA GLN A 259 -40.86 32.10 38.73
C GLN A 259 -41.32 32.00 37.27
N LYS A 260 -40.95 32.95 36.41
CA LYS A 260 -41.18 32.88 34.96
C LYS A 260 -40.47 31.69 34.32
N ALA A 261 -39.21 31.44 34.66
CA ALA A 261 -38.42 30.32 34.14
C ALA A 261 -39.00 28.97 34.60
N LEU A 262 -39.36 28.84 35.88
CA LEU A 262 -40.05 27.67 36.42
C LEU A 262 -41.41 27.43 35.76
N GLN A 263 -42.16 28.50 35.46
CA GLN A 263 -43.45 28.39 34.79
C GLN A 263 -43.29 27.98 33.31
N ALA A 264 -42.24 28.44 32.61
CA ALA A 264 -41.90 27.99 31.27
C ALA A 264 -41.52 26.49 31.25
N LEU A 265 -40.71 26.03 32.21
CA LEU A 265 -40.39 24.60 32.39
C LEU A 265 -41.65 23.76 32.69
N LYS A 266 -42.59 24.29 33.48
CA LYS A 266 -43.85 23.60 33.80
C LYS A 266 -44.82 23.43 32.62
N VAL A 267 -44.63 24.15 31.52
CA VAL A 267 -45.50 24.09 30.33
C VAL A 267 -45.08 23.02 29.33
N ASN A 268 -43.88 22.43 29.45
CA ASN A 268 -43.42 21.33 28.58
C ASN A 268 -42.78 20.14 29.36
N PRO A 269 -43.58 19.31 30.08
CA PRO A 269 -43.01 18.31 31.01
C PRO A 269 -42.67 16.93 30.42
N GLY A 270 -42.78 16.69 29.10
CA GLY A 270 -42.71 15.30 28.58
C GLY A 270 -42.59 15.14 27.07
N GLY A 271 -41.51 15.65 26.47
CA GLY A 271 -41.26 15.46 25.02
C GLY A 271 -39.79 15.39 24.61
N LEU A 272 -38.95 16.35 25.04
CA LEU A 272 -37.59 16.48 24.51
C LEU A 272 -36.48 15.81 25.35
N GLU A 273 -36.49 15.94 26.68
CA GLU A 273 -35.36 15.47 27.51
C GLU A 273 -35.19 13.94 27.50
N GLU A 274 -36.29 13.19 27.55
CA GLU A 274 -36.23 11.74 27.68
C GLU A 274 -35.83 11.02 26.37
N SER A 275 -36.07 11.63 25.20
CA SER A 275 -35.52 11.17 23.92
C SER A 275 -34.01 11.43 23.89
N LEU A 276 -33.58 12.67 24.14
CA LEU A 276 -32.18 13.05 24.07
C LEU A 276 -31.29 12.21 25.01
N LEU A 277 -31.75 11.94 26.24
CA LEU A 277 -31.05 11.08 27.18
C LEU A 277 -30.98 9.61 26.73
N ARG A 278 -32.04 9.07 26.11
CA ARG A 278 -32.02 7.71 25.54
C ARG A 278 -31.08 7.62 24.34
N ASP A 279 -31.04 8.63 23.49
CA ASP A 279 -30.17 8.65 22.30
C ASP A 279 -28.69 8.79 22.69
N GLN A 280 -28.38 9.64 23.68
CA GLN A 280 -27.04 9.73 24.28
C GLN A 280 -26.63 8.42 24.97
N LEU A 281 -27.54 7.79 25.73
CA LEU A 281 -27.27 6.52 26.40
C LEU A 281 -27.08 5.37 25.38
N THR A 282 -27.82 5.39 24.28
CA THR A 282 -27.67 4.40 23.18
C THR A 282 -26.34 4.60 22.46
N CYS A 283 -25.94 5.85 22.19
CA CYS A 283 -24.64 6.19 21.64
C CYS A 283 -23.51 5.68 22.55
N ALA A 284 -23.57 5.98 23.86
CA ALA A 284 -22.59 5.53 24.85
C ALA A 284 -22.47 3.99 24.91
N HIS A 285 -23.59 3.25 24.94
CA HIS A 285 -23.56 1.78 24.89
C HIS A 285 -22.96 1.24 23.60
N THR A 286 -23.22 1.89 22.46
CA THR A 286 -22.65 1.49 21.16
C THR A 286 -21.14 1.69 21.13
N THR A 287 -20.65 2.83 21.66
CA THR A 287 -19.21 3.10 21.81
C THR A 287 -18.54 2.12 22.77
N ILE A 288 -19.17 1.79 23.91
CA ILE A 288 -18.67 0.79 24.86
C ILE A 288 -18.57 -0.59 24.20
N ALA A 289 -19.58 -1.00 23.42
CA ALA A 289 -19.55 -2.27 22.68
C ALA A 289 -18.42 -2.31 21.63
N GLN A 290 -18.20 -1.22 20.89
CA GLN A 290 -17.07 -1.10 19.95
C GLN A 290 -15.71 -1.15 20.66
N GLN A 291 -15.56 -0.46 21.79
CA GLN A 291 -14.33 -0.51 22.60
C GLN A 291 -14.07 -1.91 23.16
N GLN A 292 -15.11 -2.64 23.59
CA GLN A 292 -14.97 -4.02 24.07
C GLN A 292 -14.49 -4.96 22.95
N ILE A 293 -14.96 -4.78 21.71
CA ILE A 293 -14.47 -5.55 20.56
C ILE A 293 -12.98 -5.26 20.32
N LEU A 294 -12.55 -3.99 20.38
CA LEU A 294 -11.13 -3.62 20.24
C LEU A 294 -10.25 -4.18 21.37
N ILE A 295 -10.75 -4.20 22.61
CA ILE A 295 -10.06 -4.81 23.76
C ILE A 295 -9.90 -6.31 23.53
N ASN A 296 -10.98 -7.03 23.19
CA ASN A 296 -10.94 -8.47 22.95
C ASN A 296 -9.96 -8.83 21.80
N ASN A 297 -9.97 -8.06 20.70
CA ASN A 297 -9.04 -8.25 19.59
C ASN A 297 -7.57 -8.01 20.00
N ASN A 298 -7.32 -7.02 20.86
CA ASN A 298 -5.99 -6.75 21.40
C ASN A 298 -5.53 -7.85 22.36
N GLU A 299 -6.41 -8.40 23.20
CA GLU A 299 -6.11 -9.55 24.05
C GLU A 299 -5.79 -10.81 23.23
N GLU A 300 -6.52 -11.06 22.15
CA GLU A 300 -6.21 -12.16 21.22
C GLU A 300 -4.85 -11.94 20.54
N MET A 301 -4.56 -10.73 20.06
CA MET A 301 -3.26 -10.39 19.47
C MET A 301 -2.11 -10.56 20.48
N ILE A 302 -2.31 -10.18 21.74
CA ILE A 302 -1.32 -10.39 22.82
C ILE A 302 -1.12 -11.89 23.09
N SER A 303 -2.18 -12.69 23.06
CA SER A 303 -2.11 -14.15 23.21
C SER A 303 -1.34 -14.80 22.04
N GLN A 304 -1.66 -14.42 20.79
CA GLN A 304 -0.95 -14.87 19.60
C GLN A 304 0.54 -14.46 19.62
N MET A 305 0.85 -13.24 20.05
CA MET A 305 2.22 -12.75 20.24
C MET A 305 2.97 -13.54 21.34
N GLY A 306 2.28 -13.95 22.40
CA GLY A 306 2.81 -14.84 23.43
C GLY A 306 3.18 -16.22 22.88
N GLN A 307 2.29 -16.82 22.10
CA GLN A 307 2.54 -18.10 21.42
C GLN A 307 3.72 -18.00 20.44
N LEU A 308 3.78 -16.93 19.62
CA LEU A 308 4.87 -16.71 18.69
C LEU A 308 6.23 -16.59 19.41
N LYS A 309 6.30 -15.85 20.52
CA LYS A 309 7.52 -15.79 21.36
C LYS A 309 7.96 -17.16 21.87
N THR A 310 7.01 -18.02 22.27
CA THR A 310 7.32 -19.39 22.70
C THR A 310 7.84 -20.25 21.52
N VAL A 311 7.26 -20.11 20.33
CA VAL A 311 7.75 -20.79 19.12
C VAL A 311 9.17 -20.33 18.77
N VAL A 312 9.43 -19.02 18.73
CA VAL A 312 10.76 -18.45 18.45
C VAL A 312 11.80 -18.94 19.47
N ALA A 313 11.47 -18.97 20.76
CA ALA A 313 12.37 -19.52 21.79
C ALA A 313 12.68 -21.00 21.57
N SER A 314 11.67 -21.81 21.19
CA SER A 314 11.86 -23.24 20.90
C SER A 314 12.67 -23.49 19.62
N GLN A 315 12.53 -22.62 18.60
CA GLN A 315 13.32 -22.67 17.38
C GLN A 315 14.77 -22.27 17.64
N ALA A 316 15.02 -21.23 18.44
CA ALA A 316 16.36 -20.81 18.83
C ALA A 316 17.13 -21.92 19.59
N GLU A 317 16.48 -22.59 20.54
CA GLU A 317 17.10 -23.72 21.25
C GLU A 317 17.36 -24.92 20.30
N ARG A 318 16.47 -25.17 19.34
CA ARG A 318 16.68 -26.21 18.32
C ARG A 318 17.83 -25.88 17.36
N ILE A 319 18.00 -24.61 16.97
CA ILE A 319 19.14 -24.16 16.17
C ILE A 319 20.44 -24.42 16.94
N LYS A 320 20.50 -24.00 18.20
CA LYS A 320 21.65 -24.23 19.08
C LYS A 320 22.01 -25.73 19.26
N GLN A 321 21.00 -26.60 19.35
CA GLN A 321 21.21 -28.06 19.38
C GLN A 321 21.79 -28.59 18.06
N LEU A 322 21.35 -28.06 16.91
CA LEU A 322 21.88 -28.44 15.60
C LEU A 322 23.30 -27.90 15.38
N GLU A 323 23.60 -26.68 15.84
CA GLU A 323 24.95 -26.11 15.85
C GLU A 323 25.90 -26.99 16.66
N GLN A 324 25.50 -27.39 17.88
CA GLN A 324 26.28 -28.31 18.71
C GLN A 324 26.51 -29.69 18.06
N GLN A 325 25.52 -30.23 17.33
CA GLN A 325 25.67 -31.48 16.58
C GLN A 325 26.64 -31.34 15.39
N ILE A 326 26.66 -30.19 14.72
CA ILE A 326 27.63 -29.90 13.66
C ILE A 326 29.05 -29.83 14.25
N GLU A 327 29.23 -29.09 15.35
CA GLU A 327 30.51 -29.02 16.06
C GLU A 327 31.00 -30.39 16.59
N GLU A 328 30.09 -31.33 16.86
CA GLU A 328 30.44 -32.70 17.23
C GLU A 328 30.87 -33.55 16.04
N MET A 329 30.11 -33.53 14.94
CA MET A 329 30.49 -34.21 13.70
C MET A 329 31.80 -33.68 13.11
N ASP A 330 32.05 -32.36 13.16
CA ASP A 330 33.32 -31.79 12.69
C ASP A 330 34.52 -32.25 13.54
N ARG A 331 34.34 -32.39 14.86
CA ARG A 331 35.36 -32.96 15.76
C ARG A 331 35.61 -34.44 15.44
N GLU A 332 34.56 -35.23 15.17
CA GLU A 332 34.71 -36.63 14.76
C GLU A 332 35.40 -36.77 13.39
N LEU A 333 35.09 -35.91 12.42
CA LEU A 333 35.75 -35.88 11.11
C LEU A 333 37.23 -35.48 11.20
N CYS A 334 37.59 -34.53 12.08
CA CYS A 334 38.97 -34.20 12.38
C CYS A 334 39.72 -35.39 12.99
N ALA A 335 39.16 -36.01 14.04
CA ALA A 335 39.77 -37.19 14.68
C ALA A 335 39.90 -38.38 13.72
N SER A 336 38.91 -38.59 12.84
CA SER A 336 38.97 -39.63 11.80
C SER A 336 40.02 -39.34 10.74
N ARG A 337 40.30 -38.06 10.42
CA ARG A 337 41.37 -37.68 9.49
C ARG A 337 42.73 -37.92 10.12
N GLU A 338 42.95 -37.47 11.36
CA GLU A 338 44.18 -37.71 12.10
C GLU A 338 44.47 -39.22 12.26
N ALA A 339 43.44 -40.04 12.52
CA ALA A 339 43.56 -41.48 12.56
C ALA A 339 43.90 -42.12 11.19
N HIS A 340 43.36 -41.57 10.09
CA HIS A 340 43.69 -42.02 8.74
C HIS A 340 45.14 -41.65 8.37
N ASP A 341 45.57 -40.42 8.65
CA ASP A 341 46.94 -39.96 8.41
C ASP A 341 47.95 -40.83 9.19
N LEU A 342 47.65 -41.17 10.46
CA LEU A 342 48.46 -42.10 11.26
C LEU A 342 48.52 -43.52 10.68
N LEU A 343 47.41 -44.03 10.11
CA LEU A 343 47.40 -45.31 9.41
C LEU A 343 48.21 -45.27 8.11
N GLU A 344 48.16 -44.16 7.37
CA GLU A 344 48.98 -43.94 6.17
C GLU A 344 50.49 -43.96 6.53
N PHE A 345 50.89 -43.27 7.61
CA PHE A 345 52.27 -43.35 8.12
C PHE A 345 52.68 -44.78 8.50
N GLN A 346 51.82 -45.54 9.20
CA GLN A 346 52.12 -46.94 9.56
C GLN A 346 52.19 -47.90 8.36
N VAL A 347 51.42 -47.64 7.30
CA VAL A 347 51.51 -48.39 6.04
C VAL A 347 52.82 -48.07 5.32
N LEU A 348 53.18 -46.79 5.23
CA LEU A 348 54.44 -46.35 4.61
C LEU A 348 55.68 -46.89 5.36
N GLU A 349 55.67 -46.88 6.69
CA GLU A 349 56.74 -47.46 7.53
C GLU A 349 56.89 -48.97 7.27
N LYS A 350 55.79 -49.72 7.18
CA LYS A 350 55.82 -51.15 6.83
C LYS A 350 56.22 -51.42 5.38
N GLU A 351 55.86 -50.54 4.45
CA GLU A 351 56.33 -50.62 3.06
C GLU A 351 57.83 -50.30 2.93
N GLU A 352 58.40 -49.52 3.85
CA GLU A 352 59.83 -49.23 3.90
C GLU A 352 60.60 -50.39 4.55
N ASP A 353 60.13 -50.90 5.70
CA ASP A 353 60.66 -52.12 6.35
C ASP A 353 60.69 -53.32 5.39
N SER A 354 59.62 -53.51 4.59
CA SER A 354 59.52 -54.63 3.65
C SER A 354 60.53 -54.57 2.48
N LYS A 355 61.15 -53.42 2.22
CA LYS A 355 62.15 -53.24 1.15
C LYS A 355 63.58 -53.58 1.61
N CYS A 356 63.82 -53.82 2.90
CA CYS A 356 65.16 -53.94 3.48
C CYS A 356 65.66 -55.38 3.74
N LEU A 357 65.02 -56.42 3.19
CA LEU A 357 65.48 -57.82 3.33
C LEU A 357 65.70 -58.52 1.96
N PRO A 358 66.84 -59.23 1.77
CA PRO A 358 67.13 -59.93 0.52
C PRO A 358 66.47 -61.32 0.46
N THR A 359 65.75 -61.60 -0.63
CA THR A 359 65.32 -62.97 -1.02
C THR A 359 66.52 -63.88 -1.25
N PRO A 360 66.51 -65.13 -0.74
CA PRO A 360 66.20 -66.31 -1.59
C PRO A 360 65.58 -67.51 -0.78
N PRO A 361 65.54 -68.77 -1.26
CA PRO A 361 64.70 -69.25 -2.37
C PRO A 361 63.88 -70.54 -2.03
N GLU A 362 62.93 -70.88 -2.91
CA GLU A 362 62.49 -72.24 -3.30
C GLU A 362 62.26 -73.33 -2.21
N ARG A 363 60.98 -73.73 -1.96
CA ARG A 363 60.43 -75.10 -2.16
C ARG A 363 59.00 -75.32 -1.62
N LEU A 364 58.35 -76.37 -2.15
CA LEU A 364 57.04 -76.88 -1.73
C LEU A 364 57.11 -77.52 -0.33
N ASP A 365 56.09 -77.33 0.51
CA ASP A 365 55.20 -78.45 0.91
C ASP A 365 53.88 -78.03 1.61
N LYS A 366 52.98 -79.01 1.73
CA LYS A 366 51.62 -79.06 2.31
C LYS A 366 51.30 -78.26 3.59
N CYS A 367 50.04 -77.80 3.68
CA CYS A 367 49.01 -78.07 4.74
C CYS A 367 47.71 -77.32 4.34
N ASN A 368 46.46 -77.80 4.42
CA ASN A 368 45.83 -78.96 5.07
C ASN A 368 46.12 -79.15 6.57
N GLY A 369 45.09 -78.90 7.38
CA GLY A 369 45.10 -79.06 8.84
C GLY A 369 44.91 -77.70 9.52
N THR A 370 43.76 -77.39 10.11
CA THR A 370 43.21 -77.86 11.40
C THR A 370 44.00 -77.37 12.61
N GLU A 371 43.29 -76.70 13.52
CA GLU A 371 43.22 -76.91 14.97
C GLU A 371 42.82 -75.58 15.63
N GLU A 372 42.24 -75.47 16.82
CA GLU A 372 41.49 -76.34 17.74
C GLU A 372 41.48 -75.57 19.06
N THR A 373 40.35 -75.53 19.76
CA THR A 373 40.22 -75.41 21.23
C THR A 373 38.70 -75.37 21.49
N ALA A 374 38.03 -76.49 21.80
CA ALA A 374 38.11 -77.29 23.03
C ALA A 374 37.78 -76.44 24.29
N ALA A 375 36.93 -76.86 25.22
CA ALA A 375 36.33 -78.17 25.51
C ALA A 375 34.88 -77.98 26.06
N GLU A 376 34.08 -78.95 26.54
CA GLU A 376 34.44 -80.24 27.13
C GLU A 376 33.26 -81.25 27.24
N ARG A 377 33.59 -82.55 27.09
CA ARG A 377 32.88 -83.77 27.56
C ARG A 377 31.40 -84.02 27.21
N CYS A 378 31.20 -85.02 26.35
CA CYS A 378 30.44 -86.22 26.73
C CYS A 378 30.90 -87.45 25.92
N ASP A 379 31.80 -88.28 26.46
CA ASP A 379 31.86 -89.72 26.13
C ASP A 379 32.73 -90.53 27.12
N LYS A 380 32.68 -91.87 26.99
CA LYS A 380 33.37 -92.96 27.72
C LYS A 380 32.76 -93.37 29.05
N CYS A 381 32.70 -94.65 29.43
CA CYS A 381 32.91 -95.96 28.75
C CYS A 381 32.12 -97.01 29.59
N ALA A 382 31.62 -98.15 29.08
CA ALA A 382 32.35 -99.39 28.75
C ALA A 382 33.26 -99.87 29.92
N THR A 383 33.30 -101.14 30.35
CA THR A 383 33.22 -102.44 29.63
C THR A 383 32.84 -103.61 30.59
N THR A 384 33.04 -104.85 30.10
CA THR A 384 33.09 -106.22 30.70
C THR A 384 31.77 -106.98 30.62
N ASP A 385 31.57 -107.92 29.67
CA ASP A 385 32.34 -109.16 29.39
C ASP A 385 32.46 -110.05 30.63
N ASP A 386 31.90 -111.27 30.61
CA ASP A 386 32.66 -112.44 30.14
C ASP A 386 31.84 -113.76 30.13
N LEU A 387 32.25 -114.69 29.23
CA LEU A 387 32.05 -116.17 29.24
C LEU A 387 30.60 -116.74 29.17
N ALA A 388 30.19 -117.61 28.23
CA ALA A 388 30.77 -118.87 27.69
C ALA A 388 30.81 -120.03 28.73
N GLU A 389 30.54 -121.31 28.44
CA GLU A 389 30.08 -122.01 27.23
C GLU A 389 29.59 -123.45 27.59
N SER A 390 28.87 -124.11 26.67
CA SER A 390 28.93 -125.57 26.39
C SER A 390 28.40 -126.67 27.36
N SER A 391 27.76 -127.69 26.75
CA SER A 391 27.62 -129.12 27.18
C SER A 391 26.73 -129.48 28.39
N SER A 392 26.14 -130.69 28.50
CA SER A 392 26.01 -131.84 27.57
C SER A 392 24.85 -132.79 27.93
N VAL A 393 24.13 -133.26 26.89
CA VAL A 393 23.83 -134.68 26.56
C VAL A 393 23.41 -135.72 27.65
N TYR A 394 22.32 -136.45 27.30
CA TYR A 394 21.85 -137.79 27.71
C TYR A 394 20.87 -138.00 28.90
N ARG A 395 19.82 -138.77 28.53
CA ARG A 395 18.89 -139.61 29.31
C ARG A 395 19.65 -140.65 30.17
N HIS A 396 19.11 -141.45 31.10
CA HIS A 396 17.79 -142.05 31.38
C HIS A 396 17.70 -142.24 32.94
N GLU A 397 16.74 -142.90 33.63
CA GLU A 397 15.84 -144.01 33.29
C GLU A 397 14.68 -144.15 34.30
N LYS A 398 13.58 -144.82 33.92
CA LYS A 398 12.57 -145.36 34.86
C LYS A 398 12.72 -146.88 34.96
N ARG A 399 12.41 -147.41 36.14
CA ARG A 399 12.72 -148.75 36.68
C ARG A 399 12.31 -149.97 35.81
N ALA A 400 13.24 -150.93 35.77
CA ALA A 400 13.10 -152.41 35.84
C ALA A 400 12.53 -153.25 34.66
N LEU A 401 13.28 -154.35 34.40
CA LEU A 401 12.90 -155.54 33.63
C LEU A 401 12.94 -156.79 34.54
N SER A 402 11.85 -157.57 34.54
CA SER A 402 11.79 -159.06 34.64
C SER A 402 12.49 -159.77 35.84
N PRO A 403 12.50 -161.12 35.93
CA PRO A 403 11.65 -162.13 35.29
C PRO A 403 10.97 -163.13 36.27
N THR A 404 9.93 -163.78 35.73
CA THR A 404 9.40 -165.12 36.05
C THR A 404 10.42 -166.15 36.56
N GLU A 405 9.99 -167.00 37.51
CA GLU A 405 10.02 -168.49 37.47
C GLU A 405 9.63 -169.08 38.86
N VAL A 406 9.07 -170.28 39.08
CA VAL A 406 8.20 -171.22 38.35
C VAL A 406 8.04 -172.46 39.27
N ILE A 407 6.80 -172.87 39.57
CA ILE A 407 6.38 -174.25 39.91
C ILE A 407 6.96 -174.97 41.16
N SER A 408 6.11 -175.22 42.15
CA SER A 408 5.55 -176.59 42.40
C SER A 408 4.39 -176.50 43.40
N LEU A 409 3.17 -176.96 43.11
CA LEU A 409 2.66 -178.27 42.67
C LEU A 409 2.58 -179.31 43.82
N LYS A 410 1.36 -179.84 43.99
CA LYS A 410 0.89 -180.87 44.94
C LYS A 410 0.77 -180.42 46.41
N LYS A 411 -0.43 -180.12 46.92
CA LYS A 411 -1.64 -180.96 47.04
C LYS A 411 -1.48 -182.05 48.12
N SER A 412 -2.20 -181.82 49.22
CA SER A 412 -2.74 -182.79 50.20
C SER A 412 -1.79 -183.75 50.91
N MET A 413 -1.93 -183.77 52.24
CA MET A 413 -1.49 -184.83 53.16
C MET A 413 0.03 -184.97 53.32
N GLY A 414 0.57 -184.98 54.54
CA GLY A 414 -0.12 -184.82 55.81
C GLY A 414 0.86 -184.67 56.96
N GLU A 415 0.26 -184.27 58.08
CA GLU A 415 0.73 -184.24 59.46
C GLU A 415 1.78 -185.30 59.86
N LEU A 416 2.41 -185.05 61.02
CA LEU A 416 3.08 -186.05 61.86
C LEU A 416 4.59 -186.24 61.67
N ARG A 417 5.35 -185.16 61.87
CA ARG A 417 6.57 -185.25 62.70
C ARG A 417 6.92 -183.97 63.46
N ASP A 418 5.88 -183.33 63.97
CA ASP A 418 5.82 -182.02 64.63
C ASP A 418 6.57 -181.92 65.98
N ALA A 419 7.90 -182.06 65.97
CA ALA A 419 8.71 -181.94 67.19
C ALA A 419 10.04 -181.16 67.05
N LEU A 420 10.49 -180.83 65.83
CA LEU A 420 11.79 -180.16 65.61
C LEU A 420 11.70 -178.72 65.07
N ASN A 421 10.51 -178.24 64.69
CA ASN A 421 10.34 -177.05 63.85
C ASN A 421 10.41 -175.68 64.59
N LEU A 422 10.61 -175.66 65.91
CA LEU A 422 10.47 -174.42 66.71
C LEU A 422 11.69 -173.48 66.65
N LYS A 423 12.85 -173.91 66.14
CA LYS A 423 14.07 -173.07 66.08
C LYS A 423 14.29 -172.29 64.79
N LEU A 424 13.56 -172.58 63.71
CA LEU A 424 13.71 -171.88 62.43
C LEU A 424 12.77 -170.67 62.28
N SER A 425 11.64 -170.64 62.99
CA SER A 425 10.67 -169.54 62.92
C SER A 425 11.19 -168.22 63.51
N GLN A 426 12.09 -168.28 64.49
CA GLN A 426 12.64 -167.06 65.13
C GLN A 426 13.58 -166.26 64.21
N CYS A 427 14.32 -166.92 63.30
CA CYS A 427 15.23 -166.21 62.38
C CYS A 427 14.48 -165.46 61.26
N ALA A 428 13.32 -165.96 60.82
CA ALA A 428 12.54 -165.33 59.75
C ALA A 428 11.88 -164.00 60.18
N VAL A 429 11.55 -163.85 61.47
CA VAL A 429 10.93 -162.62 62.00
C VAL A 429 11.93 -161.46 62.09
N VAL A 430 13.22 -161.75 62.31
CA VAL A 430 14.27 -160.72 62.37
C VAL A 430 14.52 -160.09 60.99
N GLY A 431 14.64 -160.89 59.93
CA GLY A 431 14.85 -160.37 58.57
C GLY A 431 13.74 -159.42 58.11
N HIS A 432 12.48 -159.77 58.37
CA HIS A 432 11.34 -158.89 58.05
C HIS A 432 11.30 -157.58 58.83
N ALA A 433 11.93 -157.51 60.02
CA ALA A 433 12.05 -156.27 60.78
C ALA A 433 13.14 -155.35 60.22
N GLU A 434 14.25 -155.93 59.74
CA GLU A 434 15.36 -155.18 59.13
C GLU A 434 14.95 -154.57 57.78
N ASP A 435 14.26 -155.33 56.93
CA ASP A 435 13.72 -154.83 55.65
C ASP A 435 12.79 -153.61 55.84
N TYR A 436 11.90 -153.67 56.86
CA TYR A 436 10.94 -152.59 57.13
C TYR A 436 11.59 -151.31 57.70
N ILE A 437 12.70 -151.44 58.43
CA ILE A 437 13.46 -150.27 58.91
C ILE A 437 14.12 -149.55 57.73
N GLY A 438 14.68 -150.29 56.77
CA GLY A 438 15.25 -149.71 55.55
C GLY A 438 14.23 -148.89 54.74
N GLU A 439 13.00 -149.39 54.57
CA GLU A 439 11.94 -148.65 53.87
C GLU A 439 11.56 -147.33 54.56
N LEU A 440 11.66 -147.25 55.89
CA LEU A 440 11.35 -146.03 56.65
C LEU A 440 12.48 -144.99 56.56
N GLU A 441 13.74 -145.42 56.55
CA GLU A 441 14.89 -144.52 56.40
C GLU A 441 14.91 -143.87 55.00
N ASP A 442 14.61 -144.64 53.94
CA ASP A 442 14.48 -144.12 52.57
C ASP A 442 13.32 -143.10 52.44
N GLN A 443 12.18 -143.33 53.12
CA GLN A 443 11.08 -142.36 53.17
C GLN A 443 11.48 -141.06 53.89
N LEU A 444 12.27 -141.16 54.97
CA LEU A 444 12.76 -140.00 55.71
C LEU A 444 13.79 -139.19 54.89
N ALA A 445 14.65 -139.85 54.12
CA ALA A 445 15.57 -139.18 53.21
C ALA A 445 14.81 -138.43 52.08
N SER A 446 13.82 -139.09 51.47
CA SER A 446 12.98 -138.52 50.41
C SER A 446 12.19 -137.28 50.88
N THR A 447 11.58 -137.35 52.06
CA THR A 447 10.82 -136.22 52.64
C THR A 447 11.71 -135.03 53.00
N ASN A 448 12.90 -135.27 53.56
CA ASN A 448 13.86 -134.19 53.83
C ASN A 448 14.35 -133.48 52.55
N GLN A 449 14.61 -134.22 51.47
CA GLN A 449 14.98 -133.64 50.19
C GLN A 449 13.85 -132.75 49.61
N ALA A 450 12.60 -133.22 49.66
CA ALA A 450 11.44 -132.42 49.23
C ALA A 450 11.25 -131.14 50.07
N HIS A 451 11.51 -131.19 51.38
CA HIS A 451 11.48 -130.00 52.23
C HIS A 451 12.57 -128.98 51.89
N LYS A 452 13.76 -129.43 51.50
CA LYS A 452 14.85 -128.55 51.06
C LYS A 452 14.51 -127.84 49.75
N GLU A 453 14.03 -128.57 48.75
CA GLU A 453 13.62 -128.00 47.46
C GLU A 453 12.49 -126.97 47.61
N LEU A 454 11.54 -127.22 48.52
CA LEU A 454 10.47 -126.27 48.82
C LEU A 454 10.99 -124.98 49.51
N ALA A 455 11.99 -125.10 50.39
CA ALA A 455 12.62 -123.94 51.04
C ALA A 455 13.36 -123.05 50.03
N GLU A 456 14.12 -123.66 49.11
CA GLU A 456 14.83 -122.94 48.04
C GLU A 456 13.86 -122.20 47.09
N GLN A 457 12.70 -122.80 46.78
CA GLN A 457 11.63 -122.12 46.03
C GLN A 457 11.06 -120.90 46.76
N PHE A 458 10.84 -120.98 48.07
CA PHE A 458 10.37 -119.83 48.86
C PHE A 458 11.43 -118.72 48.93
N GLU A 459 12.71 -119.04 49.09
CA GLU A 459 13.78 -118.03 49.11
C GLU A 459 13.90 -117.30 47.76
N ALA A 460 13.80 -118.02 46.64
CA ALA A 460 13.75 -117.43 45.31
C ALA A 460 12.55 -116.47 45.14
N ARG A 461 11.37 -116.89 45.62
CA ARG A 461 10.14 -116.07 45.59
C ARG A 461 10.25 -114.79 46.41
N VAL A 462 10.95 -114.82 47.54
CA VAL A 462 11.20 -113.62 48.38
C VAL A 462 12.13 -112.63 47.67
N LYS A 463 13.22 -113.10 47.04
CA LYS A 463 14.14 -112.25 46.27
C LYS A 463 13.48 -111.61 45.05
N GLU A 464 12.58 -112.33 44.37
CA GLU A 464 11.76 -111.79 43.28
C GLU A 464 10.81 -110.68 43.77
N LEU A 465 10.14 -110.86 44.92
CA LEU A 465 9.26 -109.84 45.47
C LEU A 465 10.02 -108.60 45.96
N GLN A 466 11.22 -108.75 46.53
CA GLN A 466 12.06 -107.62 46.92
C GLN A 466 12.47 -106.77 45.71
N THR A 467 12.94 -107.40 44.63
CA THR A 467 13.30 -106.67 43.39
C THR A 467 12.10 -106.00 42.73
N GLN A 468 10.90 -106.61 42.74
CA GLN A 468 9.68 -105.95 42.27
C GLN A 468 9.31 -104.71 43.11
N ILE A 469 9.53 -104.75 44.43
CA ILE A 469 9.30 -103.60 45.33
C ILE A 469 10.28 -102.45 45.03
N GLU A 470 11.58 -102.74 44.85
CA GLU A 470 12.58 -101.72 44.50
C GLU A 470 12.33 -101.09 43.12
N VAL A 471 11.92 -101.89 42.13
CA VAL A 471 11.48 -101.39 40.81
C VAL A 471 10.23 -100.51 40.92
N SER A 472 9.32 -100.81 41.86
CA SER A 472 8.14 -99.96 42.12
C SER A 472 8.53 -98.61 42.76
N TYR A 473 9.38 -98.64 43.79
CA TYR A 473 9.85 -97.42 44.46
C TYR A 473 10.66 -96.51 43.54
N SER A 474 11.56 -97.06 42.72
CA SER A 474 12.33 -96.28 41.74
C SER A 474 11.43 -95.64 40.66
N LYS A 475 10.43 -96.36 40.14
CA LYS A 475 9.40 -95.81 39.25
C LYS A 475 8.59 -94.69 39.93
N GLN A 476 8.21 -94.86 41.19
CA GLN A 476 7.45 -93.84 41.93
C GLN A 476 8.29 -92.60 42.24
N LYS A 477 9.60 -92.75 42.51
CA LYS A 477 10.54 -91.63 42.65
C LYS A 477 10.64 -90.84 41.33
N ARG A 478 10.91 -91.52 40.22
CA ARG A 478 10.99 -90.90 38.89
C ARG A 478 9.69 -90.20 38.47
N LYS A 479 8.53 -90.75 38.86
CA LYS A 479 7.23 -90.09 38.65
C LYS A 479 7.11 -88.75 39.39
N LYS A 480 7.62 -88.65 40.63
CA LYS A 480 7.63 -87.39 41.38
C LYS A 480 8.61 -86.37 40.79
N GLU A 481 9.80 -86.81 40.38
CA GLU A 481 10.81 -85.97 39.73
C GLU A 481 10.25 -85.36 38.42
N LEU A 482 9.64 -86.19 37.55
CA LEU A 482 8.96 -85.71 36.32
C LEU A 482 7.77 -84.80 36.60
N GLN A 483 7.06 -84.98 37.72
CA GLN A 483 5.93 -84.12 38.07
C GLN A 483 6.43 -82.71 38.48
N ILE A 484 7.53 -82.62 39.22
CA ILE A 484 8.18 -81.34 39.57
C ILE A 484 8.66 -80.64 38.28
N GLU A 485 9.31 -81.37 37.37
CA GLU A 485 9.76 -80.83 36.08
C GLU A 485 8.59 -80.28 35.23
N VAL A 486 7.46 -80.98 35.18
CA VAL A 486 6.24 -80.50 34.50
C VAL A 486 5.64 -79.26 35.17
N GLU A 487 5.68 -79.17 36.50
CA GLU A 487 5.22 -77.98 37.23
C GLU A 487 6.17 -76.78 37.02
N GLU A 488 7.48 -77.00 36.95
CA GLU A 488 8.47 -75.96 36.63
C GLU A 488 8.35 -75.48 35.17
N LEU A 489 8.16 -76.39 34.21
CA LEU A 489 7.93 -76.04 32.80
C LEU A 489 6.61 -75.27 32.61
N ARG A 490 5.55 -75.61 33.35
CA ARG A 490 4.30 -74.82 33.37
C ARG A 490 4.51 -73.42 33.94
N LYS A 491 5.33 -73.27 34.98
CA LYS A 491 5.68 -71.96 35.55
C LYS A 491 6.46 -71.11 34.52
N LYS A 492 7.48 -71.68 33.88
CA LYS A 492 8.25 -71.00 32.82
C LYS A 492 7.39 -70.61 31.62
N LEU A 493 6.43 -71.45 31.23
CA LEU A 493 5.48 -71.12 30.16
C LEU A 493 4.61 -69.91 30.53
N ALA A 494 4.07 -69.88 31.75
CA ALA A 494 3.29 -68.74 32.25
C ALA A 494 4.13 -67.44 32.36
N GLU A 495 5.41 -67.54 32.74
CA GLU A 495 6.34 -66.41 32.74
C GLU A 495 6.59 -65.89 31.31
N VAL A 496 6.76 -66.78 30.32
CA VAL A 496 6.92 -66.41 28.91
C VAL A 496 5.64 -65.77 28.33
N ASP A 497 4.46 -66.29 28.66
CA ASP A 497 3.19 -65.71 28.23
C ASP A 497 2.97 -64.31 28.85
N ALA A 498 3.36 -64.10 30.12
CA ALA A 498 3.31 -62.78 30.76
C ALA A 498 4.24 -61.75 30.09
N VAL A 499 5.51 -62.12 29.82
CA VAL A 499 6.47 -61.27 29.10
C VAL A 499 5.99 -60.96 27.68
N LYS A 500 5.32 -61.91 27.03
CA LYS A 500 4.72 -61.72 25.70
C LYS A 500 3.54 -60.74 25.75
N GLU A 501 2.67 -60.81 26.76
CA GLU A 501 1.59 -59.82 26.94
C GLU A 501 2.17 -58.42 27.16
N GLU A 502 3.15 -58.27 28.06
CA GLU A 502 3.85 -57.02 28.33
C GLU A 502 4.47 -56.41 27.06
N LEU A 503 5.23 -57.20 26.30
CA LEU A 503 5.82 -56.78 25.02
C LEU A 503 4.75 -56.37 23.99
N THR A 504 3.60 -57.03 23.94
CA THR A 504 2.51 -56.60 23.04
C THR A 504 1.88 -55.28 23.45
N GLU A 505 1.84 -54.94 24.74
CA GLU A 505 1.32 -53.64 25.19
C GLU A 505 2.37 -52.53 25.07
N GLU A 506 3.66 -52.83 25.22
CA GLU A 506 4.74 -51.93 24.80
C GLU A 506 4.66 -51.64 23.28
N MET A 507 4.44 -52.65 22.44
CA MET A 507 4.20 -52.44 21.01
C MET A 507 2.94 -51.58 20.73
N ARG A 508 1.84 -51.76 21.49
CA ARG A 508 0.65 -50.90 21.32
C ARG A 508 0.90 -49.46 21.76
N THR A 509 1.60 -49.24 22.88
CA THR A 509 1.86 -47.90 23.41
C THR A 509 2.86 -47.14 22.54
N THR A 510 3.96 -47.77 22.13
CA THR A 510 4.91 -47.20 21.16
C THR A 510 4.26 -46.91 19.80
N SER A 511 3.39 -47.78 19.30
CA SER A 511 2.62 -47.53 18.06
C SER A 511 1.66 -46.34 18.16
N LYS A 512 0.98 -46.17 19.31
CA LYS A 512 0.13 -45.00 19.60
C LYS A 512 0.96 -43.71 19.63
N GLU A 513 2.09 -43.69 20.34
CA GLU A 513 2.96 -42.51 20.41
C GLU A 513 3.62 -42.19 19.06
N LEU A 514 4.04 -43.19 18.28
CA LEU A 514 4.54 -42.98 16.91
C LEU A 514 3.47 -42.35 16.00
N THR A 515 2.21 -42.77 16.13
CA THR A 515 1.08 -42.20 15.38
C THR A 515 0.83 -40.74 15.78
N LYS A 516 0.90 -40.43 17.08
CA LYS A 516 0.77 -39.07 17.63
C LYS A 516 1.91 -38.15 17.17
N VAL A 517 3.16 -38.63 17.17
CA VAL A 517 4.33 -37.92 16.61
C VAL A 517 4.14 -37.66 15.12
N LYS A 518 3.65 -38.64 14.35
CA LYS A 518 3.34 -38.46 12.91
C LYS A 518 2.29 -37.37 12.67
N CYS A 519 1.22 -37.33 13.46
CA CYS A 519 0.20 -36.27 13.37
C CYS A 519 0.76 -34.88 13.76
N GLN A 520 1.63 -34.81 14.77
CA GLN A 520 2.31 -33.57 15.16
C GLN A 520 3.26 -33.05 14.05
N LEU A 521 4.04 -33.95 13.44
CA LEU A 521 4.89 -33.64 12.29
C LEU A 521 4.07 -33.08 11.12
N GLN A 522 2.95 -33.72 10.78
CA GLN A 522 2.08 -33.25 9.71
C GLN A 522 1.42 -31.89 10.03
N SER A 523 1.11 -31.61 11.31
CA SER A 523 0.67 -30.26 11.74
C SER A 523 1.76 -29.23 11.53
N LYS A 524 3.01 -29.54 11.92
CA LYS A 524 4.16 -28.65 11.79
C LYS A 524 4.57 -28.41 10.34
N GLU A 525 4.45 -29.41 9.47
CA GLU A 525 4.67 -29.28 8.02
C GLU A 525 3.62 -28.34 7.39
N ASN A 526 2.35 -28.45 7.80
CA ASN A 526 1.29 -27.52 7.39
C ASN A 526 1.45 -26.10 7.97
N GLU A 527 2.12 -25.94 9.12
CA GLU A 527 2.50 -24.62 9.67
C GLU A 527 3.64 -24.00 8.86
N LEU A 528 4.72 -24.75 8.60
CA LEU A 528 5.84 -24.31 7.76
C LEU A 528 5.42 -23.92 6.35
N GLU A 529 4.49 -24.66 5.74
CA GLU A 529 3.97 -24.33 4.41
C GLU A 529 3.11 -23.05 4.41
N ARG A 530 2.45 -22.72 5.53
CA ARG A 530 1.76 -21.43 5.72
C ARG A 530 2.75 -20.28 5.95
N GLU A 531 3.79 -20.51 6.75
CA GLU A 531 4.86 -19.52 6.96
C GLU A 531 5.63 -19.24 5.66
N ARG A 532 5.93 -20.26 4.84
CA ARG A 532 6.55 -20.10 3.52
C ARG A 532 5.72 -19.20 2.61
N LYS A 533 4.42 -19.46 2.49
CA LYS A 533 3.49 -18.63 1.69
C LYS A 533 3.37 -17.19 2.21
N LEU A 534 3.45 -17.00 3.53
CA LEU A 534 3.49 -15.67 4.14
C LEU A 534 4.79 -14.94 3.77
N ALA A 535 5.94 -15.63 3.86
CA ALA A 535 7.25 -15.08 3.51
C ALA A 535 7.36 -14.74 2.02
N GLU A 536 6.85 -15.61 1.13
CA GLU A 536 6.74 -15.35 -0.31
C GLU A 536 5.89 -14.11 -0.58
N GLY A 537 4.69 -14.01 0.00
CA GLY A 537 3.81 -12.84 -0.15
C GLY A 537 4.39 -11.53 0.40
N LEU A 538 5.16 -11.60 1.50
CA LEU A 538 5.91 -10.45 2.03
C LEU A 538 7.07 -10.05 1.11
N ASN A 539 7.78 -11.03 0.53
CA ASN A 539 8.87 -10.76 -0.42
C ASN A 539 8.34 -10.13 -1.72
N GLU A 540 7.19 -10.58 -2.23
CA GLU A 540 6.50 -9.94 -3.36
C GLU A 540 6.02 -8.51 -3.05
N GLN A 541 5.66 -8.20 -1.79
CA GLN A 541 5.34 -6.84 -1.38
C GLN A 541 6.61 -5.97 -1.30
N LEU A 542 7.69 -6.50 -0.72
CA LEU A 542 8.99 -5.82 -0.64
C LEU A 542 9.55 -5.50 -2.03
N GLN A 543 9.45 -6.45 -2.97
CA GLN A 543 9.88 -6.24 -4.35
C GLN A 543 9.05 -5.14 -5.04
N ARG A 544 7.71 -5.20 -4.97
CA ARG A 544 6.84 -4.13 -5.52
C ARG A 544 7.13 -2.76 -4.90
N LEU A 545 7.42 -2.70 -3.60
CA LEU A 545 7.79 -1.45 -2.92
C LEU A 545 9.16 -0.92 -3.38
N THR A 546 10.10 -1.82 -3.66
CA THR A 546 11.43 -1.49 -4.20
C THR A 546 11.35 -1.00 -5.66
N GLU A 547 10.49 -1.61 -6.47
CA GLU A 547 10.19 -1.19 -7.85
C GLU A 547 9.48 0.17 -7.87
N SER A 548 8.49 0.38 -6.99
CA SER A 548 7.81 1.66 -6.82
C SER A 548 8.77 2.77 -6.41
N HIS A 549 9.67 2.52 -5.46
CA HIS A 549 10.69 3.48 -5.03
C HIS A 549 11.69 3.81 -6.16
N HIS A 550 12.02 2.86 -7.04
CA HIS A 550 12.83 3.18 -8.22
C HIS A 550 12.09 4.07 -9.21
N ALA A 551 10.81 3.79 -9.50
CA ALA A 551 10.00 4.63 -10.37
C ALA A 551 9.78 6.05 -9.80
N GLU A 552 9.59 6.18 -8.49
CA GLU A 552 9.49 7.46 -7.78
C GLU A 552 10.82 8.24 -7.83
N LYS A 553 11.95 7.54 -7.67
CA LYS A 553 13.29 8.14 -7.79
C LYS A 553 13.58 8.63 -9.22
N ASP A 554 13.21 7.87 -10.24
CA ASP A 554 13.43 8.24 -11.64
C ASP A 554 12.52 9.40 -12.07
N THR A 555 11.26 9.43 -11.62
CA THR A 555 10.35 10.56 -11.84
C THR A 555 10.81 11.82 -11.10
N ALA A 556 11.26 11.71 -9.84
CA ALA A 556 11.88 12.83 -9.13
C ALA A 556 13.08 13.42 -9.91
N ARG A 557 13.93 12.56 -10.46
CA ARG A 557 15.09 12.96 -11.27
C ARG A 557 14.69 13.68 -12.56
N GLN A 558 13.64 13.21 -13.24
CA GLN A 558 13.06 13.90 -14.40
C GLN A 558 12.52 15.28 -14.03
N THR A 559 11.79 15.41 -12.91
CA THR A 559 11.29 16.71 -12.45
C THR A 559 12.42 17.68 -12.05
N GLU A 560 13.54 17.18 -11.52
CA GLU A 560 14.73 17.99 -11.23
C GLU A 560 15.39 18.52 -12.52
N GLU A 561 15.51 17.68 -13.56
CA GLU A 561 16.00 18.09 -14.87
C GLU A 561 15.06 19.08 -15.58
N GLU A 562 13.76 18.92 -15.47
CA GLU A 562 12.76 19.86 -15.99
C GLU A 562 12.82 21.20 -15.25
N LEU A 563 12.87 21.18 -13.91
CA LEU A 563 13.05 22.39 -13.09
C LEU A 563 14.34 23.14 -13.50
N LYS A 564 15.43 22.42 -13.74
CA LYS A 564 16.69 22.99 -14.20
C LYS A 564 16.53 23.69 -15.57
N LYS A 565 15.92 23.02 -16.55
CA LYS A 565 15.63 23.61 -17.89
C LYS A 565 14.73 24.84 -17.78
N THR A 566 13.70 24.80 -16.94
CA THR A 566 12.81 25.94 -16.69
C THR A 566 13.57 27.11 -16.06
N LYS A 567 14.51 26.84 -15.15
CA LYS A 567 15.36 27.86 -14.54
C LYS A 567 16.33 28.49 -15.57
N GLU A 568 16.99 27.67 -16.39
CA GLU A 568 17.86 28.13 -17.49
C GLU A 568 17.08 29.01 -18.51
N LEU A 569 15.81 28.65 -18.82
CA LEU A 569 14.91 29.47 -19.64
C LEU A 569 14.50 30.78 -18.96
N TYR A 570 14.22 30.76 -17.66
CA TYR A 570 13.88 31.97 -16.89
C TYR A 570 15.05 32.95 -16.84
N GLU A 571 16.26 32.47 -16.54
CA GLU A 571 17.48 33.28 -16.54
C GLU A 571 17.76 33.89 -17.92
N SER A 572 17.59 33.11 -19.00
CA SER A 572 17.69 33.61 -20.38
C SER A 572 16.65 34.68 -20.71
N SER A 573 15.39 34.46 -20.30
CA SER A 573 14.30 35.44 -20.47
C SER A 573 14.53 36.72 -19.66
N GLN A 574 15.14 36.63 -18.47
CA GLN A 574 15.48 37.79 -17.66
C GLN A 574 16.57 38.64 -18.34
N VAL A 575 17.63 38.02 -18.86
CA VAL A 575 18.68 38.72 -19.62
C VAL A 575 18.11 39.40 -20.87
N ALA A 576 17.19 38.74 -21.59
CA ALA A 576 16.51 39.34 -22.73
C ALA A 576 15.61 40.53 -22.33
N LEU A 577 14.96 40.48 -21.17
CA LEU A 577 14.17 41.60 -20.63
C LEU A 577 15.06 42.79 -20.28
N GLU A 578 16.21 42.55 -19.65
CA GLU A 578 17.20 43.59 -19.32
C GLU A 578 17.76 44.27 -20.59
N GLN A 579 18.04 43.49 -21.65
CA GLN A 579 18.43 44.02 -22.96
C GLN A 579 17.34 44.91 -23.59
N LEU A 580 16.07 44.46 -23.58
CA LEU A 580 14.95 45.26 -24.09
C LEU A 580 14.68 46.53 -23.27
N MET A 581 14.93 46.50 -21.96
CA MET A 581 14.86 47.70 -21.11
C MET A 581 15.96 48.70 -21.48
N GLU A 582 17.17 48.23 -21.75
CA GLU A 582 18.29 49.07 -22.18
C GLU A 582 18.05 49.67 -23.58
N GLU A 583 17.57 48.88 -24.54
CA GLU A 583 17.16 49.39 -25.86
C GLU A 583 16.05 50.44 -25.76
N LYS A 584 15.05 50.20 -24.90
CA LYS A 584 13.97 51.17 -24.63
C LYS A 584 14.54 52.48 -24.07
N ASN A 585 15.47 52.42 -23.12
CA ASN A 585 16.09 53.61 -22.53
C ASN A 585 16.84 54.42 -23.61
N GLN A 586 17.67 53.75 -24.42
CA GLN A 586 18.39 54.38 -25.54
C GLN A 586 17.46 54.98 -26.60
N LEU A 587 16.28 54.38 -26.84
CA LEU A 587 15.27 54.95 -27.73
C LEU A 587 14.57 56.16 -27.11
N CYS A 588 14.33 56.17 -25.80
CA CYS A 588 13.81 57.34 -25.09
C CYS A 588 14.81 58.51 -25.14
N GLU A 589 16.10 58.27 -24.87
CA GLU A 589 17.15 59.29 -24.98
C GLU A 589 17.22 59.88 -26.40
N LYS A 590 17.14 59.05 -27.45
CA LYS A 590 17.09 59.51 -28.85
C LYS A 590 15.84 60.33 -29.15
N LEU A 591 14.68 59.95 -28.60
CA LEU A 591 13.44 60.69 -28.76
C LEU A 591 13.51 62.07 -28.08
N ASP A 592 14.07 62.14 -26.88
CA ASP A 592 14.27 63.40 -26.14
C ASP A 592 15.29 64.31 -26.83
N GLN A 593 16.36 63.75 -27.40
CA GLN A 593 17.29 64.48 -28.28
C GLN A 593 16.58 65.04 -29.52
N LEU A 594 15.81 64.22 -30.24
CA LEU A 594 15.04 64.67 -31.42
C LEU A 594 14.02 65.75 -31.08
N ASN A 595 13.33 65.63 -29.94
CA ASN A 595 12.39 66.64 -29.45
C ASN A 595 13.12 67.96 -29.10
N SER A 596 14.31 67.88 -28.51
CA SER A 596 15.14 69.06 -28.23
C SER A 596 15.61 69.75 -29.52
N GLU A 597 16.03 68.99 -30.52
CA GLU A 597 16.39 69.52 -31.85
C GLU A 597 15.19 70.11 -32.58
N TYR A 598 14.02 69.48 -32.49
CA TYR A 598 12.77 69.98 -33.07
C TYR A 598 12.34 71.31 -32.45
N GLU A 599 12.35 71.42 -31.11
CA GLU A 599 12.00 72.68 -30.45
C GLU A 599 13.02 73.79 -30.74
N LYS A 600 14.34 73.48 -30.82
CA LYS A 600 15.34 74.45 -31.29
C LYS A 600 15.08 74.91 -32.73
N LEU A 601 14.84 73.98 -33.66
CA LEU A 601 14.55 74.32 -35.06
C LEU A 601 13.28 75.19 -35.19
N LYS A 602 12.27 74.90 -34.37
CA LYS A 602 11.02 75.66 -34.25
C LYS A 602 11.24 77.05 -33.63
N GLU A 603 12.13 77.17 -32.65
CA GLU A 603 12.57 78.45 -32.10
C GLU A 603 13.43 79.26 -33.08
N ASP A 604 14.27 78.65 -33.90
CA ASP A 604 15.09 79.33 -34.92
C ASP A 604 14.23 79.82 -36.12
N GLN A 605 13.29 78.99 -36.57
CA GLN A 605 12.42 79.34 -37.71
C GLN A 605 11.38 80.40 -37.35
N ARG A 606 10.88 80.45 -36.11
CA ARG A 606 9.78 81.33 -35.71
C ARG A 606 10.11 82.83 -35.81
N PRO A 607 11.28 83.35 -35.37
CA PRO A 607 11.72 84.71 -35.63
C PRO A 607 11.95 84.98 -37.11
N SER A 608 12.55 84.03 -37.85
CA SER A 608 12.83 84.20 -39.28
C SER A 608 11.55 84.37 -40.11
N ILE A 609 10.58 83.46 -39.93
CA ILE A 609 9.27 83.50 -40.58
C ILE A 609 8.50 84.75 -40.16
N ARG A 610 8.52 85.12 -38.87
CA ARG A 610 7.86 86.33 -38.37
C ARG A 610 8.46 87.60 -38.98
N THR A 611 9.79 87.70 -39.02
CA THR A 611 10.50 88.87 -39.56
C THR A 611 10.27 89.00 -41.07
N GLU A 612 10.28 87.89 -41.82
CA GLU A 612 9.98 87.91 -43.26
C GLU A 612 8.50 88.23 -43.54
N LEU A 613 7.56 87.78 -42.70
CA LEU A 613 6.15 88.17 -42.78
C LEU A 613 5.94 89.65 -42.47
N GLU A 614 6.55 90.17 -41.41
CA GLU A 614 6.52 91.60 -41.06
C GLU A 614 7.18 92.46 -42.15
N ARG A 615 8.32 92.02 -42.71
CA ARG A 615 8.99 92.66 -43.86
C ARG A 615 8.11 92.67 -45.11
N ARG A 616 7.47 91.54 -45.46
CA ARG A 616 6.55 91.45 -46.59
C ARG A 616 5.29 92.29 -46.39
N TYR A 617 4.77 92.37 -45.17
CA TYR A 617 3.62 93.20 -44.84
C TYR A 617 3.95 94.69 -45.04
N GLU A 618 5.09 95.16 -44.54
CA GLU A 618 5.50 96.54 -44.72
C GLU A 618 5.88 96.85 -46.18
N GLU A 619 6.46 95.88 -46.91
CA GLU A 619 6.69 95.99 -48.37
C GLU A 619 5.38 96.08 -49.16
N LEU A 620 4.35 95.29 -48.82
CA LEU A 620 3.01 95.36 -49.39
C LEU A 620 2.34 96.70 -49.07
N ARG A 621 2.47 97.18 -47.83
CA ARG A 621 1.95 98.48 -47.38
C ARG A 621 2.61 99.64 -48.11
N TYR A 622 3.94 99.60 -48.28
CA TYR A 622 4.69 100.58 -49.04
C TYR A 622 4.28 100.58 -50.52
N ARG A 623 4.17 99.39 -51.14
CA ARG A 623 3.69 99.24 -52.53
C ARG A 623 2.25 99.74 -52.69
N LEU A 624 1.37 99.48 -51.72
CA LEU A 624 0.00 99.97 -51.71
C LEU A 624 -0.05 101.50 -51.61
N ASN A 625 0.70 102.11 -50.69
CA ASN A 625 0.80 103.57 -50.60
C ASN A 625 1.35 104.17 -51.90
N THR A 626 2.43 103.61 -52.45
CA THR A 626 2.99 104.04 -53.75
C THR A 626 1.98 103.90 -54.89
N ALA A 627 1.13 102.86 -54.87
CA ALA A 627 0.07 102.69 -55.86
C ALA A 627 -1.08 103.68 -55.65
N LEU A 628 -1.44 104.03 -54.41
CA LEU A 628 -2.42 105.07 -54.10
C LEU A 628 -1.92 106.46 -54.50
N ASP A 629 -0.65 106.77 -54.24
CA ASP A 629 0.00 108.02 -54.68
C ASP A 629 -0.01 108.10 -56.22
N LYS A 630 0.35 107.01 -56.92
CA LYS A 630 0.23 106.94 -58.39
C LYS A 630 -1.20 107.04 -58.90
N ILE A 631 -2.18 106.47 -58.20
CA ILE A 631 -3.60 106.64 -58.56
C ILE A 631 -3.99 108.10 -58.41
N HIS A 632 -3.53 108.79 -57.36
CA HIS A 632 -3.78 110.22 -57.18
C HIS A 632 -3.10 111.08 -58.27
N ASP A 633 -1.87 110.76 -58.65
CA ASP A 633 -1.18 111.37 -59.80
C ASP A 633 -1.96 111.10 -61.10
N TYR A 634 -2.45 109.88 -61.33
CA TYR A 634 -3.30 109.57 -62.48
C TYR A 634 -4.67 110.25 -62.43
N GLU A 635 -5.26 110.47 -61.26
CA GLU A 635 -6.49 111.26 -61.09
C GLU A 635 -6.24 112.73 -61.46
N LEU A 636 -5.12 113.32 -61.03
CA LEU A 636 -4.68 114.67 -61.42
C LEU A 636 -4.40 114.77 -62.93
N VAL A 637 -3.75 113.75 -63.52
CA VAL A 637 -3.53 113.65 -64.98
C VAL A 637 -4.86 113.47 -65.73
N LEU A 638 -5.80 112.69 -65.22
CA LEU A 638 -7.14 112.53 -65.80
C LEU A 638 -7.99 113.79 -65.66
N GLU A 639 -7.86 114.57 -64.58
CA GLU A 639 -8.52 115.88 -64.44
C GLU A 639 -7.93 116.97 -65.34
N SER A 640 -6.65 116.86 -65.70
CA SER A 640 -5.99 117.74 -66.67
C SER A 640 -6.23 117.28 -68.11
N ALA A 641 -6.27 115.98 -68.40
CA ALA A 641 -6.68 115.42 -69.70
C ALA A 641 -8.18 115.65 -69.99
N LYS A 642 -9.05 115.66 -68.97
CA LYS A 642 -10.44 116.16 -69.10
C LYS A 642 -10.53 117.64 -69.53
N LYS A 643 -9.42 118.38 -69.54
CA LYS A 643 -9.30 119.78 -69.98
C LYS A 643 -8.42 119.95 -71.24
N GLY A 644 -7.92 118.87 -71.84
CA GLY A 644 -7.09 118.93 -73.05
C GLY A 644 -7.02 117.59 -73.78
N GLU A 645 -7.38 117.59 -75.06
CA GLU A 645 -7.20 116.43 -75.96
C GLU A 645 -5.70 116.25 -76.27
N ASP A 646 -5.07 115.25 -75.65
CA ASP A 646 -3.67 114.90 -75.93
C ASP A 646 -3.54 113.39 -76.19
N THR A 647 -3.10 113.04 -77.40
CA THR A 647 -3.17 111.67 -77.94
C THR A 647 -2.11 110.72 -77.37
N SER A 648 -1.07 111.24 -76.69
CA SER A 648 0.00 110.43 -76.09
C SER A 648 -0.45 109.55 -74.91
N PHE A 649 -1.53 109.93 -74.21
CA PHE A 649 -2.09 109.16 -73.10
C PHE A 649 -2.60 107.77 -73.54
N THR A 650 -3.08 107.67 -74.78
CA THR A 650 -3.64 106.44 -75.36
C THR A 650 -2.61 105.30 -75.48
N GLU A 651 -1.36 105.63 -75.83
CA GLU A 651 -0.30 104.63 -76.00
C GLU A 651 0.18 104.08 -74.64
N SER A 652 0.26 104.93 -73.62
CA SER A 652 0.55 104.52 -72.23
C SER A 652 -0.46 103.50 -71.73
N LEU A 653 -1.76 103.80 -71.85
CA LEU A 653 -2.84 102.91 -71.42
C LEU A 653 -2.81 101.57 -72.16
N GLN A 654 -2.43 101.59 -73.44
CA GLN A 654 -2.33 100.39 -74.26
C GLN A 654 -1.13 99.52 -73.87
N GLN A 655 -0.04 100.12 -73.38
CA GLN A 655 1.12 99.42 -72.84
C GLN A 655 0.83 98.79 -71.47
N ASP A 656 0.14 99.51 -70.57
CA ASP A 656 -0.30 98.97 -69.27
C ASP A 656 -1.29 97.79 -69.42
N LEU A 657 -2.18 97.87 -70.42
CA LEU A 657 -3.12 96.79 -70.74
C LEU A 657 -2.42 95.53 -71.29
N VAL A 658 -1.23 95.66 -71.90
CA VAL A 658 -0.38 94.51 -72.26
C VAL A 658 0.27 93.90 -71.00
N GLN A 659 0.85 94.72 -70.12
CA GLN A 659 1.46 94.23 -68.87
C GLN A 659 0.44 93.50 -67.97
N LEU A 660 -0.79 94.00 -67.88
CA LEU A 660 -1.88 93.33 -67.15
C LEU A 660 -2.25 91.97 -67.74
N LYS A 661 -2.23 91.82 -69.07
CA LYS A 661 -2.46 90.53 -69.74
C LYS A 661 -1.33 89.54 -69.46
N GLU A 662 -0.07 90.00 -69.47
CA GLU A 662 1.08 89.15 -69.15
C GLU A 662 1.07 88.69 -67.69
N TYR A 663 0.70 89.58 -66.75
CA TYR A 663 0.54 89.25 -65.34
C TYR A 663 -0.60 88.23 -65.12
N ASN A 664 -1.76 88.43 -65.76
CA ASN A 664 -2.87 87.49 -65.65
C ASN A 664 -2.51 86.10 -66.24
N ALA A 665 -1.83 86.06 -67.39
CA ALA A 665 -1.33 84.82 -67.96
C ALA A 665 -0.28 84.11 -67.07
N HIS A 666 0.45 84.86 -66.22
CA HIS A 666 1.34 84.27 -65.23
C HIS A 666 0.58 83.66 -64.04
N LEU A 667 -0.49 84.30 -63.58
CA LEU A 667 -1.38 83.74 -62.55
C LEU A 667 -2.11 82.49 -63.05
N GLU A 668 -2.63 82.50 -64.28
CA GLU A 668 -3.27 81.34 -64.90
C GLU A 668 -2.34 80.12 -64.94
N ARG A 669 -1.06 80.30 -65.32
CA ARG A 669 -0.05 79.23 -65.24
C ARG A 669 0.18 78.73 -63.82
N GLN A 670 0.25 79.61 -62.83
CA GLN A 670 0.43 79.21 -61.44
C GLN A 670 -0.76 78.40 -60.90
N PHE A 671 -2.00 78.81 -61.21
CA PHE A 671 -3.20 78.05 -60.85
C PHE A 671 -3.27 76.70 -61.58
N GLN A 672 -2.86 76.63 -62.85
CA GLN A 672 -2.77 75.38 -63.60
C GLN A 672 -1.78 74.41 -62.94
N THR A 673 -0.55 74.84 -62.64
CA THR A 673 0.44 74.01 -61.94
C THR A 673 -0.02 73.58 -60.54
N GLN A 674 -0.71 74.46 -59.79
CA GLN A 674 -1.29 74.07 -58.49
C GLN A 674 -2.40 73.02 -58.64
N THR A 675 -3.21 73.11 -59.70
CA THR A 675 -4.27 72.12 -60.00
C THR A 675 -3.66 70.77 -60.33
N GLU A 676 -2.62 70.72 -61.16
CA GLU A 676 -1.86 69.51 -61.51
C GLU A 676 -1.24 68.84 -60.27
N ILE A 677 -0.67 69.63 -59.34
CA ILE A 677 -0.15 69.12 -58.06
C ILE A 677 -1.28 68.52 -57.21
N ILE A 678 -2.43 69.18 -57.13
CA ILE A 678 -3.59 68.69 -56.37
C ILE A 678 -4.14 67.39 -56.97
N GLU A 679 -4.19 67.26 -58.29
CA GLU A 679 -4.60 66.02 -58.96
C GLU A 679 -3.61 64.87 -58.73
N ALA A 680 -2.31 65.13 -58.83
CA ALA A 680 -1.28 64.14 -58.51
C ALA A 680 -1.34 63.67 -57.05
N LEU A 681 -1.62 64.57 -56.09
CA LEU A 681 -1.81 64.21 -54.68
C LEU A 681 -3.10 63.43 -54.44
N LYS A 682 -4.20 63.78 -55.11
CA LYS A 682 -5.46 62.99 -55.06
C LYS A 682 -5.25 61.58 -55.59
N GLN A 683 -4.52 61.42 -56.70
CA GLN A 683 -4.24 60.13 -57.30
C GLN A 683 -3.44 59.22 -56.33
N LYS A 684 -2.37 59.76 -55.72
CA LYS A 684 -1.60 59.03 -54.68
C LYS A 684 -2.46 58.63 -53.47
N LEU A 685 -3.41 59.46 -53.05
CA LEU A 685 -4.31 59.14 -51.93
C LEU A 685 -5.27 57.99 -52.28
N ILE A 686 -5.75 57.92 -53.52
CA ILE A 686 -6.61 56.83 -54.01
C ILE A 686 -5.82 55.51 -54.06
N GLU A 687 -4.56 55.54 -54.52
CA GLU A 687 -3.66 54.39 -54.58
C GLU A 687 -3.27 53.88 -53.18
N GLN A 688 -3.00 54.78 -52.22
CA GLN A 688 -2.78 54.39 -50.82
C GLN A 688 -4.03 53.75 -50.20
N LYS A 689 -5.23 54.25 -50.54
CA LYS A 689 -6.48 53.66 -50.05
C LYS A 689 -6.73 52.26 -50.62
N SER A 690 -6.54 52.06 -51.92
CA SER A 690 -6.74 50.75 -52.54
C SER A 690 -5.76 49.70 -52.00
N PHE A 691 -4.54 50.11 -51.63
CA PHE A 691 -3.60 49.25 -50.91
C PHE A 691 -4.07 48.90 -49.50
N ALA A 692 -4.54 49.88 -48.72
CA ALA A 692 -5.06 49.64 -47.38
C ALA A 692 -6.27 48.68 -47.39
N ASP A 693 -7.19 48.88 -48.33
CA ASP A 693 -8.36 48.00 -48.54
C ASP A 693 -7.94 46.57 -48.96
N LEU A 694 -6.81 46.40 -49.67
CA LEU A 694 -6.23 45.10 -49.99
C LEU A 694 -5.62 44.43 -48.74
N ILE A 695 -4.79 45.14 -47.97
CA ILE A 695 -4.17 44.60 -46.75
C ILE A 695 -5.23 44.16 -45.73
N HIS A 696 -6.33 44.93 -45.58
CA HIS A 696 -7.44 44.53 -44.72
C HIS A 696 -8.07 43.19 -45.17
N LYS A 697 -8.34 43.02 -46.47
CA LYS A 697 -8.87 41.75 -47.01
C LYS A 697 -7.91 40.58 -46.83
N LEU A 698 -6.61 40.81 -46.95
CA LEU A 698 -5.59 39.78 -46.75
C LEU A 698 -5.43 39.39 -45.27
N SER A 699 -5.70 40.31 -44.33
CA SER A 699 -5.70 40.00 -42.89
C SER A 699 -6.85 39.10 -42.45
N GLU A 700 -7.89 38.95 -43.28
CA GLU A 700 -9.03 38.04 -43.07
C GLU A 700 -8.83 36.67 -43.76
N GLN A 701 -7.72 36.44 -44.46
CA GLN A 701 -7.41 35.16 -45.11
C GLN A 701 -6.53 34.28 -44.23
N GLU A 702 -6.84 32.98 -44.16
CA GLU A 702 -6.00 31.98 -43.46
C GLU A 702 -5.01 31.27 -44.40
N ASP A 703 -5.25 31.31 -45.71
CA ASP A 703 -4.42 30.66 -46.73
C ASP A 703 -3.26 31.56 -47.17
N VAL A 704 -2.04 31.10 -46.86
CA VAL A 704 -0.81 31.83 -47.15
C VAL A 704 -0.51 31.89 -48.65
N GLU A 705 -0.89 30.88 -49.44
CA GLU A 705 -0.63 30.86 -50.88
C GLU A 705 -1.48 31.93 -51.59
N LEU A 706 -2.76 32.05 -51.21
CA LEU A 706 -3.64 33.12 -51.70
C LEU A 706 -3.17 34.52 -51.29
N ILE A 707 -2.54 34.67 -50.12
CA ILE A 707 -1.99 35.96 -49.68
C ILE A 707 -0.72 36.31 -50.47
N GLU A 708 0.19 35.34 -50.70
CA GLU A 708 1.38 35.54 -51.52
C GLU A 708 1.02 35.90 -52.97
N ASP A 709 0.04 35.23 -53.58
CA ASP A 709 -0.42 35.52 -54.95
C ASP A 709 -1.10 36.89 -55.06
N ALA A 710 -1.99 37.25 -54.14
CA ALA A 710 -2.67 38.55 -54.17
C ALA A 710 -1.70 39.74 -53.96
N LEU A 711 -0.66 39.58 -53.13
CA LEU A 711 0.41 40.57 -53.01
C LEU A 711 1.27 40.61 -54.28
N SER A 712 1.59 39.46 -54.87
CA SER A 712 2.34 39.34 -56.13
C SER A 712 1.62 40.05 -57.29
N ASP A 713 0.31 39.89 -57.41
CA ASP A 713 -0.50 40.55 -58.43
C ASP A 713 -0.66 42.06 -58.18
N TYR A 714 -0.78 42.48 -56.91
CA TYR A 714 -0.72 43.91 -56.58
C TYR A 714 0.62 44.54 -56.99
N ILE A 715 1.75 43.91 -56.66
CA ILE A 715 3.10 44.37 -57.03
C ILE A 715 3.27 44.52 -58.55
N LYS A 716 2.68 43.61 -59.35
CA LYS A 716 2.69 43.72 -60.83
C LYS A 716 1.81 44.86 -61.36
N SER A 717 0.82 45.31 -60.60
CA SER A 717 -0.19 46.29 -61.02
C SER A 717 0.17 47.75 -60.73
N VAL A 718 1.16 48.00 -59.86
CA VAL A 718 1.58 49.35 -59.45
C VAL A 718 3.03 49.65 -59.86
N ASP A 719 3.43 50.92 -59.73
CA ASP A 719 4.81 51.31 -59.98
C ASP A 719 5.76 50.80 -58.88
N ARG A 720 7.06 50.76 -59.20
CA ARG A 720 8.08 50.21 -58.31
C ARG A 720 8.24 51.01 -57.01
N GLU A 721 7.89 52.30 -57.00
CA GLU A 721 7.95 53.12 -55.79
C GLU A 721 6.85 52.71 -54.81
N THR A 722 5.62 52.52 -55.30
CA THR A 722 4.42 52.12 -54.53
C THR A 722 4.45 50.64 -54.14
N GLY A 723 5.00 49.76 -54.98
CA GLY A 723 5.07 48.31 -54.75
C GLY A 723 5.99 47.87 -53.60
N ARG A 724 6.99 48.68 -53.20
CA ARG A 724 8.02 48.30 -52.20
C ARG A 724 7.47 47.83 -50.85
N LEU A 725 6.36 48.39 -50.39
CA LEU A 725 5.75 47.97 -49.12
C LEU A 725 5.07 46.60 -49.26
N ALA A 726 4.40 46.34 -50.38
CA ALA A 726 3.82 45.03 -50.69
C ALA A 726 4.90 43.95 -50.87
N GLU A 727 6.02 44.27 -51.55
CA GLU A 727 7.20 43.40 -51.65
C GLU A 727 7.74 43.02 -50.26
N SER A 728 7.83 43.99 -49.35
CA SER A 728 8.32 43.79 -47.98
C SER A 728 7.39 42.89 -47.16
N ILE A 729 6.06 43.07 -47.27
CA ILE A 729 5.07 42.24 -46.59
C ILE A 729 5.09 40.81 -47.16
N ALA A 730 5.13 40.64 -48.48
CA ALA A 730 5.25 39.34 -49.12
C ALA A 730 6.52 38.59 -48.70
N TYR A 731 7.65 39.29 -48.57
CA TYR A 731 8.90 38.71 -48.06
C TYR A 731 8.80 38.24 -46.61
N ILE A 732 8.15 39.01 -45.72
CA ILE A 732 7.93 38.63 -44.32
C ILE A 732 7.05 37.37 -44.24
N ILE A 733 5.93 37.33 -44.97
CA ILE A 733 5.01 36.19 -45.00
C ILE A 733 5.72 34.93 -45.51
N LYS A 734 6.47 35.04 -46.61
CA LYS A 734 7.29 33.96 -47.20
C LYS A 734 8.41 33.47 -46.28
N THR A 735 8.82 34.27 -45.30
CA THR A 735 9.81 33.90 -44.28
C THR A 735 9.14 33.21 -43.09
N ALA A 736 7.99 33.71 -42.64
CA ALA A 736 7.20 33.09 -41.58
C ALA A 736 6.66 31.70 -41.96
N SER A 737 6.20 31.53 -43.22
CA SER A 737 5.74 30.23 -43.74
C SER A 737 6.85 29.17 -43.78
N LYS A 738 8.08 29.57 -44.10
CA LYS A 738 9.27 28.69 -44.02
C LYS A 738 9.61 28.29 -42.58
N ILE A 739 9.51 29.21 -41.61
CA ILE A 739 9.76 28.90 -40.20
C ILE A 739 8.77 27.84 -39.68
N ARG A 740 7.49 27.95 -40.05
CA ARG A 740 6.43 26.98 -39.71
C ARG A 740 6.67 25.57 -40.27
N MET A 741 7.46 25.43 -41.34
CA MET A 741 7.81 24.13 -41.95
C MET A 741 9.07 23.49 -41.36
N VAL A 742 9.95 24.26 -40.70
CA VAL A 742 11.24 23.77 -40.17
C VAL A 742 11.17 23.36 -38.70
N SER A 743 10.13 23.79 -37.98
CA SER A 743 9.85 23.31 -36.62
C SER A 743 8.36 23.05 -36.43
N PRO A 744 7.93 21.79 -36.19
CA PRO A 744 6.57 21.51 -35.76
C PRO A 744 6.44 21.86 -34.27
N ILE A 745 6.47 23.16 -33.96
CA ILE A 745 5.92 23.65 -32.70
C ILE A 745 4.43 23.32 -32.77
N ALA A 746 4.03 22.30 -32.03
CA ALA A 746 2.64 21.93 -31.89
C ALA A 746 1.82 23.18 -31.51
N PRO A 747 0.57 23.33 -31.99
CA PRO A 747 -0.30 24.33 -31.43
C PRO A 747 -0.30 24.15 -29.92
N LEU A 748 -0.17 25.25 -29.17
CA LEU A 748 -0.43 25.24 -27.74
C LEU A 748 -1.94 24.99 -27.55
N GLU A 749 -2.32 23.72 -27.60
CA GLU A 749 -3.58 23.23 -27.06
C GLU A 749 -3.52 23.42 -25.54
N ILE A 750 -3.80 24.65 -25.11
CA ILE A 750 -4.13 24.95 -23.72
C ILE A 750 -5.43 24.19 -23.45
N SER A 751 -5.29 22.97 -22.94
CA SER A 751 -6.41 22.14 -22.52
C SER A 751 -7.11 22.79 -21.34
N THR A 752 -8.12 23.61 -21.64
CA THR A 752 -8.98 24.27 -20.65
C THR A 752 -9.97 23.31 -19.97
N THR A 753 -9.85 21.99 -20.21
CA THR A 753 -10.77 20.97 -19.71
C THR A 753 -10.73 20.74 -18.19
N HIS A 754 -9.77 21.33 -17.47
CA HIS A 754 -9.64 21.19 -16.01
C HIS A 754 -9.94 22.46 -15.19
N HIS A 755 -10.44 23.54 -15.77
CA HIS A 755 -10.88 24.72 -15.00
C HIS A 755 -12.37 25.01 -15.21
N LYS A 756 -13.20 24.56 -14.26
CA LYS A 756 -14.54 25.10 -14.06
C LYS A 756 -14.43 26.53 -13.51
N ILE A 757 -14.17 27.49 -14.38
CA ILE A 757 -14.33 28.90 -14.08
C ILE A 757 -15.83 29.16 -13.95
N CYS A 758 -16.33 29.24 -12.71
CA CYS A 758 -17.63 29.88 -12.48
C CYS A 758 -17.49 31.37 -12.80
N PRO A 759 -18.40 31.97 -13.58
CA PRO A 759 -18.35 33.39 -13.86
C PRO A 759 -18.65 34.17 -12.58
N TYR A 760 -17.65 34.89 -12.08
CA TYR A 760 -17.82 35.91 -11.05
C TYR A 760 -18.57 37.10 -11.65
N ASN A 761 -19.91 37.06 -11.57
CA ASN A 761 -20.72 38.27 -11.70
C ASN A 761 -20.72 38.99 -10.36
N SER A 762 -20.12 40.18 -10.35
CA SER A 762 -19.98 41.07 -9.22
C SER A 762 -21.31 41.66 -8.75
N VAL A 763 -21.76 41.31 -7.55
CA VAL A 763 -22.63 42.17 -6.72
C VAL A 763 -22.27 42.02 -5.24
N ASP A 764 -21.73 43.11 -4.70
CA ASP A 764 -21.88 43.61 -3.32
C ASP A 764 -21.64 42.65 -2.12
N SER A 765 -20.48 42.78 -1.48
CA SER A 765 -20.39 42.86 -0.01
C SER A 765 -19.03 43.33 0.48
N SER A 766 -19.03 44.47 1.16
CA SER A 766 -17.92 44.93 2.00
C SER A 766 -17.65 43.93 3.14
N GLY A 767 -16.43 43.38 3.22
CA GLY A 767 -16.00 42.47 4.28
C GLY A 767 -14.60 42.80 4.77
N LYS A 768 -14.50 43.55 5.88
CA LYS A 768 -13.23 43.95 6.51
C LYS A 768 -12.36 42.72 6.82
N TRP A 769 -11.13 42.71 6.31
CA TRP A 769 -10.03 41.96 6.92
C TRP A 769 -9.02 42.95 7.49
N LEU A 770 -8.74 42.80 8.78
CA LEU A 770 -7.82 43.63 9.53
C LEU A 770 -6.39 43.10 9.32
N SER A 771 -5.57 43.83 8.57
CA SER A 771 -4.13 43.62 8.56
C SER A 771 -3.47 44.50 9.62
N ASN A 772 -2.81 43.88 10.59
CA ASN A 772 -1.89 44.57 11.48
C ASN A 772 -0.63 44.94 10.69
N SER A 773 -0.39 46.25 10.51
CA SER A 773 0.94 46.80 10.25
C SER A 773 1.08 48.10 11.02
N SER A 774 2.19 48.23 11.73
CA SER A 774 2.62 49.45 12.42
C SER A 774 3.24 50.45 11.43
N GLU A 775 3.45 51.68 11.91
CA GLU A 775 4.10 52.82 11.23
C GLU A 775 3.21 53.43 10.12
N ASP A 776 2.94 54.75 10.05
CA ASP A 776 3.63 55.90 10.63
C ASP A 776 2.69 57.04 11.12
N ILE A 777 3.27 58.03 11.81
CA ILE A 777 2.55 59.15 12.47
C ILE A 777 2.54 60.42 11.61
N SER A 778 1.35 61.00 11.35
CA SER A 778 1.14 62.47 11.40
C SER A 778 -0.38 62.82 11.36
N PRO A 779 -0.87 63.83 12.11
CA PRO A 779 -2.29 64.19 12.14
C PRO A 779 -2.64 65.37 11.23
N ASP A 780 -3.89 65.43 10.75
CA ASP A 780 -4.75 66.63 10.89
C ASP A 780 -6.20 66.43 10.40
N SER A 781 -7.11 67.25 10.95
CA SER A 781 -8.47 67.58 10.50
C SER A 781 -9.65 66.59 10.71
N GLU A 782 -10.55 66.98 11.63
CA GLU A 782 -12.03 67.12 11.51
C GLU A 782 -12.78 66.33 10.40
N GLY A 783 -13.96 65.72 10.59
CA GLY A 783 -15.00 65.83 11.63
C GLY A 783 -16.37 65.39 11.05
N ASN A 784 -17.40 65.22 11.89
CA ASN A 784 -18.77 64.71 11.58
C ASN A 784 -18.85 63.21 11.19
N ASP A 785 -19.41 62.29 11.98
CA ASP A 785 -20.77 62.21 12.55
C ASP A 785 -21.90 62.19 11.51
N TRP A 786 -22.51 61.02 11.31
CA TRP A 786 -23.94 60.87 11.05
C TRP A 786 -24.39 59.45 11.44
N SER A 787 -25.47 59.36 12.19
CA SER A 787 -25.98 58.11 12.78
C SER A 787 -27.41 57.80 12.33
N VAL A 788 -27.87 56.58 12.64
CA VAL A 788 -29.27 56.12 12.62
C VAL A 788 -29.94 55.95 11.24
N LYS A 789 -30.17 54.68 10.88
CA LYS A 789 -31.55 54.19 10.67
C LYS A 789 -31.71 52.70 10.93
N ARG A 790 -32.75 52.37 11.70
CA ARG A 790 -33.14 51.04 12.19
C ARG A 790 -34.54 50.73 11.65
N LYS A 791 -34.77 49.52 11.12
CA LYS A 791 -36.08 48.80 10.93
C LYS A 791 -35.91 47.70 9.86
N THR A 792 -36.53 46.51 9.87
CA THR A 792 -37.20 45.59 10.82
C THR A 792 -37.94 44.56 9.94
N LEU A 793 -38.00 43.28 10.35
CA LEU A 793 -38.93 42.23 9.83
C LEU A 793 -38.63 41.76 8.37
N LYS A 794 -38.87 40.50 7.98
CA LYS A 794 -39.74 39.47 8.59
C LYS A 794 -39.26 38.04 8.36
N GLU A 795 -39.63 37.20 9.32
CA GLU A 795 -39.62 35.73 9.39
C GLU A 795 -40.45 35.05 8.27
N VAL A 796 -39.93 33.94 7.70
CA VAL A 796 -40.71 32.91 6.99
C VAL A 796 -40.18 31.52 7.39
N GLN A 797 -41.11 30.58 7.53
CA GLN A 797 -40.98 29.35 8.32
C GLN A 797 -40.78 28.10 7.46
N CYS A 798 -40.36 27.02 8.13
CA CYS A 798 -40.06 25.67 7.67
C CYS A 798 -40.90 25.08 6.52
N GLY A 799 -40.25 24.25 5.70
CA GLY A 799 -40.87 23.14 4.97
C GLY A 799 -40.03 21.89 5.15
N ALA A 800 -40.58 20.85 5.78
CA ALA A 800 -39.89 19.59 6.06
C ALA A 800 -40.70 18.41 5.50
N ASP A 801 -40.04 17.59 4.68
CA ASP A 801 -40.44 16.27 4.22
C ASP A 801 -39.12 15.45 4.09
N GLY A 802 -39.02 14.15 4.39
CA GLY A 802 -40.04 13.23 4.87
C GLY A 802 -39.90 11.82 4.26
N LEU A 803 -39.02 10.98 4.81
CA LEU A 803 -38.95 9.50 4.61
C LEU A 803 -38.50 9.04 3.19
N GLU A 804 -37.89 7.87 2.92
CA GLU A 804 -37.56 6.63 3.68
C GLU A 804 -36.15 6.08 3.32
N PRO A 805 -35.54 5.21 4.15
CA PRO A 805 -34.33 4.45 3.82
C PRO A 805 -34.63 3.12 3.10
N ARG A 806 -33.87 2.76 2.05
CA ARG A 806 -33.95 1.43 1.41
C ARG A 806 -32.92 0.45 1.95
N SER A 807 -33.42 -0.72 2.38
CA SER A 807 -32.66 -1.84 2.92
C SER A 807 -31.79 -2.59 1.89
N ALA A 808 -30.71 -3.19 2.37
CA ALA A 808 -29.84 -4.07 1.59
C ALA A 808 -30.54 -5.38 1.16
N SER A 809 -30.08 -5.96 0.04
CA SER A 809 -30.48 -7.30 -0.42
C SER A 809 -29.24 -8.13 -0.73
N THR A 810 -28.89 -9.04 0.19
CA THR A 810 -27.92 -10.11 -0.05
C THR A 810 -28.43 -11.09 -1.12
N LYS A 811 -27.58 -11.45 -2.08
CA LYS A 811 -27.72 -12.69 -2.85
C LYS A 811 -26.37 -13.38 -3.00
N ASN A 812 -26.31 -14.63 -2.54
CA ASN A 812 -25.22 -15.55 -2.86
C ASN A 812 -25.35 -16.02 -4.31
N ALA A 813 -24.23 -16.01 -5.02
CA ALA A 813 -23.88 -16.93 -6.11
C ALA A 813 -22.35 -16.90 -6.26
#